data_AF-A0A8T1S689-F1
#
_entry.id   AF-A0A8T1S689-F1
#
_cell.length_a   1.000
_cell.length_b   1.000
_cell.length_c   1.000
_cell.angle_alpha   90.00
_cell.angle_beta   90.00
_cell.angle_gamma   90.00
#
_symmetry.space_group_name_H-M   'P 1'
#
loop_
_entity.id
_entity.type
_entity.pdbx_description
1 polymer ?
#
loop_
_entity_poly.entity_id
_entity_poly.type
_entity_poly.pdbx_seq_one_letter_code
_entity_poly.pdbx_strand_id
1 'polypeptide(L)'
;MDIDKVRFFRDAVSASVPILFDLTPESGFEAFSSALNPIRDAVENDNKLPNKLKDSCHHREWLQMVHDCHGSVERSSMSQARAINGNGIFIISTPEKFKPSLNNCISLLLPGDVAEKAAQGHQKDKMDCRTYSLAQLTELQNKLMLIATKAEQGREEVNRFLEILEKIEMVGKLYLQLLSVSNILFIDWKAEVYCDPKRKKTIYTEFGIAGILVQSNKPILEELDGICKVMEHCLVEWKKYLETQRNNYCHLNMFTACQLFYLCSKVAQLHEGPTDPQVLNMLSVFKHDVKEEDIREALKRALETPAECVHISEKNDQSVSWNDYIVKFPQLIQGLVESGYDESVGKAALQSFLPNSAITEHMLMKFALDYADEEEKIEELSKLYDEQRDAFLQKSVKFKNRNRDVDPSAFESLAKDELATSFESLPSIHDKVHLLWKAYCSKIIGLVSDKYISLDVFGEMLKYLTSPETAVIERNLPVGLEAGKPCLVTCKEEQMLFFLLSVYRHSEGTPLPTYDEVLVCTPETEEEDIELIVRRALSPDSRHKKIYCLLGAEKLVYKVSKQLESLFFHFAQSCSIADYRFLIFCDAKAHNSYVMTAFDTYKVSFSCDSGVDIQKYLKTHLRVPSGMAPVAQVFEEPYQQNVKFVFSERAGMGKSLFVTNTTRKAKTRPENAGLSHKTIRLTESEIDFGFLLEELRSLEQKPTEAGPRIFHIDVSPVVSKGLYKLLIELCILRHIQSPDGMVWKCRESHLYLIEYLVRGKGISSTRKQEMSSEMETGFLGLLPAVKCMSPVEVLEMLKNNSSGAAAEVEHQLLDSDTFRGDAFQRSYQYISRYQRKANLDSFCFTPGRVEGTQEECLRLLLESCGRKKPSWTELSNFTRFLNLQLMKCENSVFCSSELVEEGFQGFKAFVIKFMITMSKDFALPSLAMADESSPSEEEKMDEDSVLRGYQLRRKWEQESHPYIIFHADNHSMEFLGFHISRSLDAVDAHSQAVLEKKVIARDLYLTLEAQKVPFNKK
;
A
#
# COMPACT_ATOMS: atom_id res chain seq x y z
N MET A 1 -43.83 -40.67 14.11
CA MET A 1 -44.45 -39.66 14.99
C MET A 1 -44.98 -38.47 14.19
N ASP A 2 -44.16 -37.68 13.46
CA ASP A 2 -44.68 -36.48 12.77
C ASP A 2 -45.37 -36.75 11.42
N ILE A 3 -44.95 -37.79 10.68
CA ILE A 3 -45.66 -38.25 9.47
C ILE A 3 -47.06 -38.79 9.82
N ASP A 4 -47.18 -39.44 10.98
CA ASP A 4 -48.43 -40.00 11.47
C ASP A 4 -49.45 -38.91 11.79
N LYS A 5 -49.02 -37.76 12.34
CA LYS A 5 -49.89 -36.60 12.60
C LYS A 5 -50.54 -36.06 11.32
N VAL A 6 -49.74 -35.89 10.26
CA VAL A 6 -50.24 -35.42 8.95
C VAL A 6 -51.15 -36.46 8.32
N ARG A 7 -50.79 -37.75 8.41
CA ARG A 7 -51.61 -38.84 7.90
C ARG A 7 -52.94 -38.97 8.64
N PHE A 8 -52.93 -38.84 9.97
CA PHE A 8 -54.12 -38.87 10.81
C PHE A 8 -55.06 -37.70 10.52
N PHE A 9 -54.51 -36.50 10.33
CA PHE A 9 -55.29 -35.33 9.94
C PHE A 9 -55.93 -35.52 8.56
N ARG A 10 -55.15 -35.95 7.57
CA ARG A 10 -55.66 -36.26 6.23
C ARG A 10 -56.78 -37.30 6.27
N ASP A 11 -56.52 -38.45 6.89
CA ASP A 11 -57.46 -39.56 6.94
C ASP A 11 -58.78 -39.13 7.63
N ALA A 12 -58.70 -38.37 8.73
CA ALA A 12 -59.86 -37.90 9.49
C ALA A 12 -60.68 -36.82 8.77
N VAL A 13 -60.00 -35.87 8.11
CA VAL A 13 -60.67 -34.78 7.37
C VAL A 13 -61.29 -35.30 6.08
N SER A 14 -60.60 -36.18 5.34
CA SER A 14 -61.11 -36.75 4.09
C SER A 14 -62.44 -37.49 4.28
N ALA A 15 -62.61 -38.22 5.38
CA ALA A 15 -63.89 -38.87 5.70
C ALA A 15 -65.02 -37.87 6.02
N SER A 16 -64.68 -36.68 6.51
CA SER A 16 -65.62 -35.66 6.98
C SER A 16 -65.93 -34.57 5.93
N VAL A 17 -65.34 -34.65 4.73
CA VAL A 17 -65.52 -33.67 3.64
C VAL A 17 -66.99 -33.37 3.34
N PRO A 18 -67.90 -34.35 3.22
CA PRO A 18 -69.29 -34.07 2.92
C PRO A 18 -70.01 -33.24 3.98
N ILE A 19 -69.59 -33.34 5.25
CA ILE A 19 -70.13 -32.50 6.32
C ILE A 19 -69.48 -31.12 6.32
N LEU A 20 -68.16 -31.06 6.11
CA LEU A 20 -67.38 -29.83 6.23
C LEU A 20 -67.58 -28.86 5.05
N PHE A 21 -67.80 -29.39 3.85
CA PHE A 21 -67.82 -28.59 2.62
C PHE A 21 -69.13 -28.68 1.85
N ASP A 22 -69.86 -29.81 1.92
CA ASP A 22 -71.05 -30.01 1.08
C ASP A 22 -72.37 -29.63 1.80
N LEU A 23 -72.38 -29.49 3.14
CA LEU A 23 -73.54 -29.03 3.90
C LEU A 23 -73.56 -27.50 4.06
N THR A 24 -74.71 -26.89 3.83
CA THR A 24 -74.97 -25.47 4.09
C THR A 24 -75.88 -25.27 5.31
N PRO A 25 -75.95 -24.05 5.89
CA PRO A 25 -76.85 -23.75 7.01
C PRO A 25 -78.34 -23.99 6.73
N GLU A 26 -78.78 -24.04 5.46
CA GLU A 26 -80.17 -24.36 5.09
C GLU A 26 -80.44 -25.86 4.86
N SER A 27 -79.43 -26.72 5.03
CA SER A 27 -79.54 -28.16 4.75
C SER A 27 -80.46 -28.87 5.76
N GLY A 28 -81.47 -29.57 5.25
CA GLY A 28 -82.43 -30.34 6.05
C GLY A 28 -81.90 -31.70 6.51
N PHE A 29 -82.72 -32.42 7.30
CA PHE A 29 -82.34 -33.71 7.91
C PHE A 29 -81.91 -34.78 6.89
N GLU A 30 -82.54 -34.87 5.71
CA GLU A 30 -82.17 -35.88 4.71
C GLU A 30 -80.79 -35.64 4.09
N ALA A 31 -80.43 -34.37 3.86
CA ALA A 31 -79.10 -34.00 3.37
C ALA A 31 -78.03 -34.30 4.42
N PHE A 32 -78.29 -33.98 5.69
CA PHE A 32 -77.41 -34.32 6.81
C PHE A 32 -77.24 -35.84 6.98
N SER A 33 -78.34 -36.60 6.93
CA SER A 33 -78.30 -38.06 7.04
C SER A 33 -77.52 -38.70 5.88
N SER A 34 -77.61 -38.15 4.67
CA SER A 34 -76.85 -38.63 3.53
C SER A 34 -75.35 -38.33 3.67
N ALA A 35 -74.99 -37.16 4.18
CA ALA A 35 -73.61 -36.75 4.45
C ALA A 35 -72.93 -37.57 5.56
N LEU A 36 -73.70 -38.26 6.42
CA LEU A 36 -73.17 -39.16 7.45
C LEU A 36 -72.79 -40.55 6.93
N ASN A 37 -73.30 -40.99 5.77
CA ASN A 37 -73.01 -42.32 5.25
C ASN A 37 -71.50 -42.56 4.99
N PRO A 38 -70.76 -41.63 4.34
CA PRO A 38 -69.33 -41.80 4.12
C PRO A 38 -68.51 -41.85 5.41
N ILE A 39 -68.94 -41.14 6.45
CA ILE A 39 -68.30 -41.19 7.78
C ILE A 39 -68.56 -42.55 8.44
N ARG A 40 -69.80 -43.07 8.35
CA ARG A 40 -70.13 -44.39 8.89
C ARG A 40 -69.28 -45.47 8.23
N ASP A 41 -69.19 -45.46 6.90
CA ASP A 41 -68.39 -46.42 6.15
C ASP A 41 -66.89 -46.27 6.45
N ALA A 42 -66.40 -45.05 6.65
CA ALA A 42 -65.00 -44.80 7.02
C ALA A 42 -64.67 -45.25 8.45
N VAL A 43 -65.60 -45.11 9.40
CA VAL A 43 -65.44 -45.57 10.80
C VAL A 43 -65.51 -47.09 10.90
N GLU A 44 -66.33 -47.76 10.07
CA GLU A 44 -66.34 -49.23 9.98
C GLU A 44 -65.00 -49.76 9.44
N ASN A 45 -64.40 -49.09 8.46
CA ASN A 45 -63.10 -49.46 7.89
C ASN A 45 -61.90 -49.10 8.78
N ASP A 46 -61.99 -48.02 9.57
CA ASP A 46 -60.98 -47.60 10.52
C ASP A 46 -61.60 -47.22 11.86
N ASN A 47 -61.67 -48.21 12.76
CA ASN A 47 -62.22 -48.02 14.10
C ASN A 47 -61.43 -47.03 14.98
N LYS A 48 -60.23 -46.59 14.56
CA LYS A 48 -59.44 -45.56 15.25
C LYS A 48 -59.62 -44.17 14.66
N LEU A 49 -60.44 -43.99 13.62
CA LEU A 49 -60.66 -42.69 12.97
C LEU A 49 -61.09 -41.56 13.93
N PRO A 50 -61.98 -41.79 14.92
CA PRO A 50 -62.32 -40.77 15.92
C PRO A 50 -61.12 -40.36 16.79
N ASN A 51 -60.25 -41.32 17.11
CA ASN A 51 -59.01 -41.05 17.86
C ASN A 51 -58.00 -40.29 17.00
N LYS A 52 -57.90 -40.58 15.70
CA LYS A 52 -57.06 -39.84 14.74
C LYS A 52 -57.52 -38.38 14.60
N LEU A 53 -58.82 -38.13 14.53
CA LEU A 53 -59.38 -36.78 14.49
C LEU A 53 -59.04 -36.03 15.80
N LYS A 54 -59.27 -36.67 16.95
CA LYS A 54 -58.95 -36.11 18.27
C LYS A 54 -57.46 -35.79 18.41
N ASP A 55 -56.58 -36.69 17.95
CA ASP A 55 -55.14 -36.48 17.96
C ASP A 55 -54.72 -35.31 17.05
N SER A 56 -55.37 -35.19 15.90
CA SER A 56 -55.15 -34.08 14.96
C SER A 56 -55.61 -32.73 15.55
N CYS A 57 -56.72 -32.71 16.31
CA CYS A 57 -57.16 -31.53 17.05
C CYS A 57 -56.17 -31.13 18.16
N HIS A 58 -55.57 -32.08 18.88
CA HIS A 58 -54.52 -31.77 19.87
C HIS A 58 -53.25 -31.21 19.22
N HIS A 59 -52.94 -31.64 18.00
CA HIS A 59 -51.78 -31.16 17.23
C HIS A 59 -52.14 -29.99 16.29
N ARG A 60 -53.26 -29.29 16.50
CA ARG A 60 -53.72 -28.19 15.65
C ARG A 60 -52.67 -27.09 15.50
N GLU A 61 -52.06 -26.64 16.59
CA GLU A 61 -51.03 -25.60 16.57
C GLU A 61 -49.82 -26.01 15.74
N TRP A 62 -49.42 -27.28 15.83
CA TRP A 62 -48.32 -27.82 15.04
C TRP A 62 -48.68 -27.91 13.54
N LEU A 63 -49.89 -28.37 13.21
CA LEU A 63 -50.36 -28.42 11.82
C LEU A 63 -50.48 -27.00 11.20
N GLN A 64 -50.93 -26.03 11.99
CA GLN A 64 -50.97 -24.60 11.62
C GLN A 64 -49.54 -24.07 11.37
N MET A 65 -48.61 -24.33 12.30
CA MET A 65 -47.20 -23.93 12.16
C MET A 65 -46.56 -24.53 10.90
N VAL A 66 -46.80 -25.81 10.59
CA VAL A 66 -46.25 -26.46 9.39
C VAL A 66 -46.80 -25.83 8.10
N HIS A 67 -48.11 -25.53 8.06
CA HIS A 67 -48.70 -24.77 6.95
C HIS A 67 -48.08 -23.39 6.81
N ASP A 68 -47.85 -22.69 7.92
CA ASP A 68 -47.30 -21.34 7.94
C ASP A 68 -45.79 -21.31 7.60
N CYS A 69 -45.06 -22.39 7.90
CA CYS A 69 -43.65 -22.56 7.55
C CYS A 69 -43.43 -22.95 6.08
N HIS A 70 -44.41 -23.57 5.41
CA HIS A 70 -44.34 -23.89 3.98
C HIS A 70 -44.39 -22.59 3.15
N GLY A 71 -43.25 -22.20 2.55
CA GLY A 71 -43.11 -20.96 1.77
C GLY A 71 -42.56 -19.74 2.54
N SER A 72 -42.00 -19.93 3.75
CA SER A 72 -41.48 -18.84 4.60
C SER A 72 -40.39 -17.99 3.93
N VAL A 73 -39.46 -18.60 3.20
CA VAL A 73 -38.40 -17.88 2.47
C VAL A 73 -38.96 -17.08 1.30
N GLU A 74 -39.95 -17.63 0.58
CA GLU A 74 -40.62 -16.97 -0.55
C GLU A 74 -41.41 -15.75 -0.07
N ARG A 75 -42.25 -15.93 0.97
CA ARG A 75 -43.02 -14.86 1.59
C ARG A 75 -42.12 -13.79 2.22
N SER A 76 -41.04 -14.18 2.91
CA SER A 76 -40.11 -13.24 3.53
C SER A 76 -39.36 -12.39 2.50
N SER A 77 -38.85 -12.99 1.42
CA SER A 77 -38.09 -12.27 0.39
C SER A 77 -38.98 -11.31 -0.40
N MET A 78 -40.20 -11.75 -0.75
CA MET A 78 -41.19 -10.89 -1.42
C MET A 78 -41.69 -9.76 -0.51
N SER A 79 -41.90 -10.03 0.78
CA SER A 79 -42.26 -8.99 1.76
C SER A 79 -41.15 -7.96 1.90
N GLN A 80 -39.89 -8.39 1.90
CA GLN A 80 -38.74 -7.49 1.92
C GLN A 80 -38.67 -6.62 0.67
N ALA A 81 -38.84 -7.19 -0.53
CA ALA A 81 -38.89 -6.42 -1.79
C ALA A 81 -40.02 -5.36 -1.77
N ARG A 82 -41.21 -5.74 -1.29
CA ARG A 82 -42.34 -4.80 -1.12
C ARG A 82 -42.03 -3.68 -0.14
N ALA A 83 -41.41 -3.99 0.99
CA ALA A 83 -41.02 -2.98 1.97
C ALA A 83 -40.01 -1.98 1.38
N ILE A 84 -39.03 -2.48 0.62
CA ILE A 84 -38.05 -1.64 -0.09
C ILE A 84 -38.73 -0.76 -1.13
N ASN A 85 -39.59 -1.33 -1.99
CA ASN A 85 -40.34 -0.54 -2.98
C ASN A 85 -41.25 0.51 -2.33
N GLY A 86 -41.76 0.24 -1.13
CA GLY A 86 -42.67 1.13 -0.41
C GLY A 86 -41.96 2.28 0.28
N ASN A 87 -40.86 2.02 1.00
CA ASN A 87 -40.24 3.00 1.91
C ASN A 87 -38.71 3.06 1.83
N GLY A 88 -38.07 2.27 0.97
CA GLY A 88 -36.62 2.20 0.83
C GLY A 88 -36.01 3.49 0.28
N ILE A 89 -34.80 3.79 0.75
CA ILE A 89 -34.00 4.94 0.32
C ILE A 89 -32.61 4.44 -0.08
N PHE A 90 -32.32 4.42 -1.38
CA PHE A 90 -30.98 4.12 -1.87
C PHE A 90 -30.09 5.35 -1.70
N ILE A 91 -28.88 5.14 -1.19
CA ILE A 91 -27.86 6.16 -1.05
C ILE A 91 -26.67 5.75 -1.92
N ILE A 92 -26.27 6.65 -2.81
CA ILE A 92 -25.05 6.57 -3.59
C ILE A 92 -24.15 7.72 -3.14
N SER A 93 -22.94 7.43 -2.66
CA SER A 93 -22.02 8.45 -2.15
C SER A 93 -20.56 8.03 -2.31
N THR A 94 -19.64 8.97 -2.13
CA THR A 94 -18.19 8.72 -2.18
C THR A 94 -17.79 7.62 -1.17
N PRO A 95 -17.05 6.58 -1.61
CA PRO A 95 -16.60 5.51 -0.71
C PRO A 95 -15.56 6.00 0.31
N GLU A 96 -15.66 5.54 1.56
CA GLU A 96 -14.69 5.89 2.63
C GLU A 96 -13.35 5.11 2.55
N LYS A 97 -13.26 4.06 1.73
CA LYS A 97 -12.08 3.16 1.66
C LYS A 97 -11.15 3.47 0.47
N PHE A 98 -9.84 3.22 0.65
CA PHE A 98 -8.77 3.42 -0.35
C PHE A 98 -9.03 2.82 -1.74
N LYS A 99 -9.77 1.69 -1.82
CA LYS A 99 -10.19 1.10 -3.10
C LYS A 99 -11.69 1.26 -3.27
N PRO A 100 -12.15 2.29 -4.02
CA PRO A 100 -13.56 2.51 -4.23
C PRO A 100 -14.16 1.33 -4.99
N SER A 101 -15.29 0.82 -4.50
CA SER A 101 -16.00 -0.28 -5.12
C SER A 101 -17.50 -0.04 -5.03
N LEU A 102 -18.26 -0.68 -5.92
CA LEU A 102 -19.72 -0.52 -5.97
C LEU A 102 -20.37 -0.86 -4.62
N ASN A 103 -19.84 -1.87 -3.91
CA ASN A 103 -20.33 -2.29 -2.59
C ASN A 103 -20.17 -1.23 -1.50
N ASN A 104 -19.14 -0.39 -1.59
CA ASN A 104 -18.88 0.68 -0.61
C ASN A 104 -19.56 2.00 -1.02
N CYS A 105 -20.00 2.10 -2.27
CA CYS A 105 -20.63 3.29 -2.86
C CYS A 105 -22.14 3.29 -2.65
N ILE A 106 -22.77 2.10 -2.65
CA ILE A 106 -24.23 1.94 -2.61
C ILE A 106 -24.66 1.32 -1.30
N SER A 107 -25.62 1.96 -0.64
CA SER A 107 -26.34 1.41 0.51
C SER A 107 -27.84 1.69 0.39
N LEU A 108 -28.66 0.96 1.15
CA LEU A 108 -30.10 1.20 1.24
C LEU A 108 -30.51 1.36 2.69
N LEU A 109 -31.24 2.42 3.00
CA LEU A 109 -31.91 2.61 4.28
C LEU A 109 -33.39 2.22 4.15
N LEU A 110 -33.87 1.39 5.07
CA LEU A 110 -35.28 1.05 5.21
C LEU A 110 -35.78 1.58 6.57
N PRO A 111 -36.57 2.67 6.58
CA PRO A 111 -37.20 3.17 7.80
C PRO A 111 -38.15 2.11 8.39
N GLY A 112 -38.05 1.85 9.70
CA GLY A 112 -38.92 0.89 10.39
C GLY A 112 -40.40 1.31 10.42
N ASP A 113 -41.30 0.33 10.34
CA ASP A 113 -42.74 0.55 10.39
C ASP A 113 -43.19 1.01 11.79
N VAL A 114 -44.03 2.04 11.85
CA VAL A 114 -44.61 2.56 13.10
C VAL A 114 -45.57 1.53 13.76
N ALA A 115 -46.01 0.53 13.00
CA ALA A 115 -47.01 -0.47 13.43
C ALA A 115 -46.47 -1.62 14.30
N GLU A 116 -45.17 -1.95 14.24
CA GLU A 116 -44.59 -3.04 15.06
C GLU A 116 -44.28 -2.64 16.51
N LYS A 117 -44.43 -1.35 16.87
CA LYS A 117 -44.23 -0.85 18.24
C LYS A 117 -45.30 -1.30 19.24
N ALA A 118 -46.44 -1.85 18.79
CA ALA A 118 -47.49 -2.32 19.69
C ALA A 118 -47.22 -3.70 20.31
N ALA A 119 -46.26 -4.48 19.79
CA ALA A 119 -46.01 -5.85 20.24
C ALA A 119 -44.79 -6.00 21.19
N GLN A 120 -43.92 -5.00 21.27
CA GLN A 120 -42.76 -5.03 22.17
C GLN A 120 -42.66 -3.71 22.93
N GLY A 121 -43.11 -3.75 24.18
CA GLY A 121 -42.91 -2.66 25.12
C GLY A 121 -41.42 -2.47 25.40
N HIS A 122 -41.00 -1.20 25.43
CA HIS A 122 -39.69 -0.65 25.83
C HIS A 122 -38.65 -0.44 24.72
N GLN A 123 -38.60 0.77 24.14
CA GLN A 123 -37.61 1.82 24.46
C GLN A 123 -37.86 3.03 23.55
N LYS A 124 -37.83 4.23 24.15
CA LYS A 124 -37.71 5.50 23.42
C LYS A 124 -36.22 5.70 23.08
N ASP A 125 -35.98 6.30 21.92
CA ASP A 125 -34.71 6.87 21.43
C ASP A 125 -33.76 5.95 20.64
N LYS A 126 -34.23 5.43 19.51
CA LYS A 126 -33.57 5.52 18.19
C LYS A 126 -34.59 5.10 17.12
N MET A 127 -34.64 5.82 16.01
CA MET A 127 -35.41 5.39 14.85
C MET A 127 -34.66 4.19 14.28
N ASP A 128 -35.10 2.96 14.60
CA ASP A 128 -34.46 1.73 14.09
C ASP A 128 -34.67 1.65 12.57
N CYS A 129 -33.75 2.27 11.84
CA CYS A 129 -33.64 2.23 10.40
C CYS A 129 -32.72 1.06 10.04
N ARG A 130 -33.16 0.15 9.18
CA ARG A 130 -32.37 -1.01 8.77
C ARG A 130 -31.54 -0.64 7.54
N THR A 131 -30.21 -0.68 7.68
CA THR A 131 -29.29 -0.46 6.57
C THR A 131 -28.97 -1.78 5.88
N TYR A 132 -29.02 -1.80 4.55
CA TYR A 132 -28.61 -2.90 3.70
C TYR A 132 -27.38 -2.51 2.88
N SER A 133 -26.39 -3.40 2.83
CA SER A 133 -25.28 -3.28 1.88
C SER A 133 -25.68 -3.77 0.50
N LEU A 134 -24.96 -3.36 -0.54
CA LEU A 134 -25.19 -3.86 -1.89
C LEU A 134 -25.10 -5.39 -1.96
N ALA A 135 -24.16 -6.03 -1.26
CA ALA A 135 -24.05 -7.49 -1.21
C ALA A 135 -25.33 -8.17 -0.68
N GLN A 136 -25.96 -7.59 0.35
CA GLN A 136 -27.24 -8.09 0.89
C GLN A 136 -28.40 -7.89 -0.10
N LEU A 137 -28.37 -6.80 -0.86
CA LEU A 137 -29.36 -6.51 -1.91
C LEU A 137 -29.20 -7.44 -3.11
N THR A 138 -27.97 -7.75 -3.51
CA THR A 138 -27.66 -8.75 -4.53
C THR A 138 -28.07 -10.16 -4.08
N GLU A 139 -27.89 -10.49 -2.80
CA GLU A 139 -28.40 -11.75 -2.23
C GLU A 139 -29.93 -11.82 -2.29
N LEU A 140 -30.62 -10.72 -1.97
CA LEU A 140 -32.07 -10.62 -2.10
C LEU A 140 -32.51 -10.75 -3.58
N GLN A 141 -31.84 -10.08 -4.51
CA GLN A 141 -32.05 -10.24 -5.95
C GLN A 141 -31.92 -11.71 -6.38
N ASN A 142 -30.84 -12.39 -5.98
CA ASN A 142 -30.62 -13.80 -6.30
C ASN A 142 -31.74 -14.70 -5.77
N LYS A 143 -32.18 -14.48 -4.52
CA LYS A 143 -33.33 -15.18 -3.94
C LYS A 143 -34.60 -14.93 -4.75
N LEU A 144 -34.90 -13.68 -5.07
CA LEU A 144 -36.10 -13.29 -5.80
C LEU A 144 -36.14 -13.83 -7.24
N MET A 145 -35.01 -13.86 -7.94
CA MET A 145 -34.94 -14.44 -9.29
C MET A 145 -35.28 -15.95 -9.30
N LEU A 146 -34.90 -16.67 -8.25
CA LEU A 146 -35.23 -18.10 -8.11
C LEU A 146 -36.72 -18.33 -7.81
N ILE A 147 -37.34 -17.42 -7.06
CA ILE A 147 -38.74 -17.52 -6.60
C ILE A 147 -39.74 -17.06 -7.67
N ALA A 148 -39.43 -15.98 -8.40
CA ALA A 148 -40.33 -15.33 -9.36
C ALA A 148 -40.71 -16.23 -10.56
N THR A 149 -40.01 -17.34 -10.78
CA THR A 149 -40.37 -18.33 -11.82
C THR A 149 -41.59 -19.19 -11.46
N LYS A 150 -42.07 -19.16 -10.21
CA LYS A 150 -43.08 -20.10 -9.69
C LYS A 150 -44.42 -19.49 -9.26
N ALA A 151 -44.52 -18.17 -9.05
CA ALA A 151 -45.72 -17.52 -8.53
C ALA A 151 -46.14 -16.28 -9.35
N GLU A 152 -47.40 -16.21 -9.80
CA GLU A 152 -47.95 -15.04 -10.50
C GLU A 152 -48.23 -13.85 -9.56
N GLN A 153 -48.60 -14.11 -8.31
CA GLN A 153 -48.87 -13.06 -7.33
C GLN A 153 -47.56 -12.41 -6.84
N GLY A 154 -47.42 -11.10 -7.05
CA GLY A 154 -46.28 -10.30 -6.57
C GLY A 154 -45.10 -10.16 -7.53
N ARG A 155 -45.22 -10.66 -8.77
CA ARG A 155 -44.21 -10.53 -9.82
C ARG A 155 -43.88 -9.07 -10.17
N GLU A 156 -44.87 -8.19 -10.19
CA GLU A 156 -44.67 -6.75 -10.47
C GLU A 156 -43.79 -6.08 -9.42
N GLU A 157 -43.99 -6.42 -8.14
CA GLU A 157 -43.18 -5.90 -7.03
C GLU A 157 -41.72 -6.36 -7.12
N VAL A 158 -41.52 -7.63 -7.48
CA VAL A 158 -40.19 -8.18 -7.71
C VAL A 158 -39.52 -7.48 -8.90
N ASN A 159 -40.21 -7.37 -10.04
CA ASN A 159 -39.67 -6.71 -11.23
C ASN A 159 -39.29 -5.26 -10.94
N ARG A 160 -40.16 -4.51 -10.24
CA ARG A 160 -39.89 -3.11 -9.87
C ARG A 160 -38.63 -2.98 -9.01
N PHE A 161 -38.46 -3.85 -8.01
CA PHE A 161 -37.24 -3.84 -7.18
C PHE A 161 -35.99 -4.13 -8.02
N LEU A 162 -36.05 -5.12 -8.91
CA LEU A 162 -34.95 -5.52 -9.78
C LEU A 162 -34.56 -4.38 -10.75
N GLU A 163 -35.53 -3.74 -11.39
CA GLU A 163 -35.31 -2.61 -12.29
C GLU A 163 -34.68 -1.41 -11.57
N ILE A 164 -35.17 -1.06 -10.38
CA ILE A 164 -34.60 0.03 -9.59
C ILE A 164 -33.16 -0.30 -9.19
N LEU A 165 -32.91 -1.52 -8.67
CA LEU A 165 -31.58 -1.94 -8.25
C LEU A 165 -30.59 -1.92 -9.43
N GLU A 166 -30.98 -2.43 -10.60
CA GLU A 166 -30.15 -2.41 -11.81
C GLU A 166 -29.77 -0.98 -12.21
N LYS A 167 -30.74 -0.05 -12.19
CA LYS A 167 -30.50 1.37 -12.51
C LYS A 167 -29.59 2.04 -11.47
N ILE A 168 -29.78 1.74 -10.19
CA ILE A 168 -28.91 2.22 -9.10
C ILE A 168 -27.47 1.71 -9.27
N GLU A 169 -27.29 0.44 -9.62
CA GLU A 169 -25.96 -0.11 -9.92
C GLU A 169 -25.31 0.57 -11.14
N MET A 170 -26.07 0.89 -12.18
CA MET A 170 -25.55 1.62 -13.34
C MET A 170 -25.11 3.05 -12.99
N VAL A 171 -25.92 3.79 -12.23
CA VAL A 171 -25.54 5.11 -11.72
C VAL A 171 -24.27 5.01 -10.86
N GLY A 172 -24.19 4.03 -9.96
CA GLY A 172 -23.00 3.80 -9.14
C GLY A 172 -21.75 3.45 -9.96
N LYS A 173 -21.88 2.67 -11.05
CA LYS A 173 -20.77 2.36 -11.97
C LYS A 173 -20.28 3.60 -12.71
N LEU A 174 -21.20 4.41 -13.24
CA LEU A 174 -20.87 5.68 -13.90
C LEU A 174 -20.24 6.68 -12.93
N TYR A 175 -20.73 6.71 -11.70
CA TYR A 175 -20.17 7.54 -10.65
C TYR A 175 -18.71 7.17 -10.36
N LEU A 176 -18.42 5.88 -10.19
CA LEU A 176 -17.06 5.40 -10.00
C LEU A 176 -16.14 5.72 -11.18
N GLN A 177 -16.65 5.69 -12.42
CA GLN A 177 -15.87 6.10 -13.60
C GLN A 177 -15.59 7.61 -13.62
N LEU A 178 -16.52 8.45 -13.15
CA LEU A 178 -16.29 9.89 -13.01
C LEU A 178 -15.29 10.19 -11.90
N LEU A 179 -15.33 9.44 -10.80
CA LEU A 179 -14.34 9.53 -9.73
C LEU A 179 -12.95 9.08 -10.19
N SER A 180 -12.84 8.00 -10.98
CA SER A 180 -11.53 7.51 -11.45
C SER A 180 -10.82 8.51 -12.37
N VAL A 181 -11.56 9.35 -13.11
CA VAL A 181 -11.00 10.45 -13.91
C VAL A 181 -10.96 11.78 -13.15
N SER A 182 -11.26 11.76 -11.85
CA SER A 182 -11.29 12.93 -10.96
C SER A 182 -12.11 14.10 -11.50
N ASN A 183 -13.34 13.81 -11.96
CA ASN A 183 -14.26 14.87 -12.34
C ASN A 183 -14.64 15.71 -11.11
N ILE A 184 -14.19 16.96 -11.11
CA ILE A 184 -14.31 17.90 -9.98
C ILE A 184 -15.77 18.06 -9.55
N LEU A 185 -16.73 18.16 -10.49
CA LEU A 185 -18.14 18.38 -10.17
C LEU A 185 -18.72 17.21 -9.37
N PHE A 186 -18.24 15.99 -9.61
CA PHE A 186 -18.76 14.77 -9.00
C PHE A 186 -17.91 14.27 -7.80
N ILE A 187 -16.81 14.91 -7.44
CA ILE A 187 -15.90 14.37 -6.41
C ILE A 187 -16.58 14.20 -5.03
N ASP A 188 -17.49 15.11 -4.70
CA ASP A 188 -18.28 15.14 -3.48
C ASP A 188 -19.78 15.06 -3.83
N TRP A 189 -20.13 14.06 -4.62
CA TRP A 189 -21.49 13.86 -5.13
C TRP A 189 -22.23 12.81 -4.30
N LYS A 190 -23.47 13.12 -3.95
CA LYS A 190 -24.35 12.21 -3.22
C LYS A 190 -25.71 12.16 -3.89
N ALA A 191 -26.32 10.98 -3.94
CA ALA A 191 -27.70 10.81 -4.36
C ALA A 191 -28.51 10.02 -3.32
N GLU A 192 -29.70 10.51 -3.01
CA GLU A 192 -30.73 9.81 -2.25
C GLU A 192 -31.93 9.54 -3.15
N VAL A 193 -32.24 8.28 -3.35
CA VAL A 193 -33.28 7.80 -4.26
C VAL A 193 -34.36 7.10 -3.44
N TYR A 194 -35.54 7.69 -3.40
CA TYR A 194 -36.68 7.24 -2.62
C TYR A 194 -37.59 6.36 -3.47
N CYS A 195 -37.79 5.11 -3.07
CA CYS A 195 -38.55 4.12 -3.84
C CYS A 195 -40.07 4.32 -3.80
N ASP A 196 -40.57 4.99 -2.75
CA ASP A 196 -42.01 5.19 -2.50
C ASP A 196 -42.71 5.84 -3.71
N PRO A 197 -43.65 5.13 -4.37
CA PRO A 197 -44.37 5.67 -5.51
C PRO A 197 -45.29 6.85 -5.15
N LYS A 198 -45.64 7.04 -3.86
CA LYS A 198 -46.53 8.13 -3.40
C LYS A 198 -45.77 9.43 -3.13
N ARG A 199 -44.44 9.39 -3.09
CA ARG A 199 -43.61 10.55 -2.76
C ARG A 199 -43.51 11.50 -3.94
N LYS A 200 -43.77 12.79 -3.71
CA LYS A 200 -43.71 13.84 -4.75
C LYS A 200 -42.31 14.09 -5.30
N LYS A 201 -41.26 13.89 -4.50
CA LYS A 201 -39.86 14.05 -4.89
C LYS A 201 -39.16 12.71 -4.72
N THR A 202 -38.74 12.14 -5.83
CA THR A 202 -38.23 10.76 -5.92
C THR A 202 -36.73 10.70 -5.79
N ILE A 203 -36.00 11.71 -6.28
CA ILE A 203 -34.54 11.77 -6.24
C ILE A 203 -34.06 13.12 -5.73
N TYR A 204 -33.06 13.06 -4.86
CA TYR A 204 -32.26 14.19 -4.40
C TYR A 204 -30.82 13.92 -4.77
N THR A 205 -30.18 14.86 -5.45
CA THR A 205 -28.76 14.73 -5.79
C THR A 205 -28.01 16.00 -5.44
N GLU A 206 -26.97 15.84 -4.63
CA GLU A 206 -26.16 16.91 -4.07
C GLU A 206 -24.79 16.91 -4.74
N PHE A 207 -24.38 18.09 -5.21
CA PHE A 207 -23.07 18.37 -5.75
C PHE A 207 -22.31 19.17 -4.70
N GLY A 208 -21.64 18.50 -3.77
CA GLY A 208 -21.07 19.08 -2.55
C GLY A 208 -20.04 20.17 -2.81
N ILE A 209 -19.18 19.99 -3.82
CA ILE A 209 -18.20 21.04 -4.19
C ILE A 209 -18.89 22.35 -4.61
N ALA A 210 -20.02 22.25 -5.33
CA ALA A 210 -20.87 23.35 -5.78
C ALA A 210 -21.91 23.80 -4.74
N GLY A 211 -22.10 23.04 -3.65
CA GLY A 211 -23.16 23.27 -2.68
C GLY A 211 -24.58 23.27 -3.29
N ILE A 212 -24.79 22.56 -4.41
CA ILE A 212 -26.06 22.56 -5.16
C ILE A 212 -26.83 21.26 -4.92
N LEU A 213 -28.10 21.40 -4.55
CA LEU A 213 -29.05 20.29 -4.44
C LEU A 213 -30.04 20.32 -5.61
N VAL A 214 -30.02 19.28 -6.44
CA VAL A 214 -30.97 19.07 -7.52
C VAL A 214 -32.02 18.05 -7.10
N GLN A 215 -33.27 18.31 -7.46
CA GLN A 215 -34.43 17.48 -7.09
C GLN A 215 -35.34 17.28 -8.30
N SER A 216 -35.95 16.09 -8.40
CA SER A 216 -36.96 15.78 -9.42
C SER A 216 -38.27 15.24 -8.82
N ASN A 217 -39.36 15.48 -9.55
CA ASN A 217 -40.72 15.01 -9.28
C ASN A 217 -41.25 14.00 -10.31
N LYS A 218 -40.43 13.57 -11.27
CA LYS A 218 -40.81 12.57 -12.28
C LYS A 218 -40.64 11.12 -11.77
N PRO A 219 -41.16 10.12 -12.51
CA PRO A 219 -40.98 8.70 -12.16
C PRO A 219 -39.51 8.33 -11.96
N ILE A 220 -39.24 7.56 -10.89
CA ILE A 220 -37.90 7.17 -10.47
C ILE A 220 -37.04 6.54 -11.59
N LEU A 221 -37.60 5.62 -12.38
CA LEU A 221 -36.85 4.93 -13.44
C LEU A 221 -36.45 5.86 -14.58
N GLU A 222 -37.34 6.77 -14.99
CA GLU A 222 -37.05 7.78 -16.03
C GLU A 222 -35.94 8.74 -15.57
N GLU A 223 -35.95 9.12 -14.30
CA GLU A 223 -34.94 10.02 -13.74
C GLU A 223 -33.59 9.33 -13.53
N LEU A 224 -33.57 8.07 -13.09
CA LEU A 224 -32.33 7.29 -13.03
C LEU A 224 -31.70 7.14 -14.43
N ASP A 225 -32.51 6.91 -15.47
CA ASP A 225 -32.03 6.93 -16.87
C ASP A 225 -31.52 8.31 -17.30
N GLY A 226 -32.17 9.38 -16.85
CA GLY A 226 -31.71 10.75 -17.06
C GLY A 226 -30.35 11.02 -16.41
N ILE A 227 -30.14 10.54 -15.18
CA ILE A 227 -28.85 10.61 -14.46
C ILE A 227 -27.77 9.86 -15.22
N CYS A 228 -28.02 8.62 -15.65
CA CYS A 228 -27.05 7.84 -16.41
C CYS A 228 -26.59 8.58 -17.67
N LYS A 229 -27.54 9.07 -18.48
CA LYS A 229 -27.25 9.79 -19.73
C LYS A 229 -26.42 11.05 -19.51
N VAL A 230 -26.77 11.85 -18.50
CA VAL A 230 -26.03 13.09 -18.23
C VAL A 230 -24.63 12.80 -17.67
N MET A 231 -24.48 11.77 -16.82
CA MET A 231 -23.17 11.35 -16.29
C MET A 231 -22.26 10.81 -17.40
N GLU A 232 -22.78 10.02 -18.32
CA GLU A 232 -22.05 9.56 -19.51
C GLU A 232 -21.57 10.74 -20.37
N HIS A 233 -22.45 11.71 -20.64
CA HIS A 233 -22.10 12.93 -21.35
C HIS A 233 -20.99 13.72 -20.62
N CYS A 234 -21.12 13.93 -19.32
CA CYS A 234 -20.12 14.62 -18.51
C CYS A 234 -18.78 13.88 -18.52
N LEU A 235 -18.78 12.55 -18.48
CA LEU A 235 -17.58 11.73 -18.51
C LEU A 235 -16.81 11.90 -19.83
N VAL A 236 -17.52 11.86 -20.97
CA VAL A 236 -16.91 12.03 -22.30
C VAL A 236 -16.31 13.43 -22.45
N GLU A 237 -17.08 14.47 -22.12
CA GLU A 237 -16.61 15.86 -22.23
C GLU A 237 -15.45 16.14 -21.27
N TRP A 238 -15.47 15.57 -20.06
CA TRP A 238 -14.38 15.71 -19.09
C TRP A 238 -13.08 15.06 -19.56
N LYS A 239 -13.15 13.83 -20.10
CA LYS A 239 -11.98 13.15 -20.66
C LYS A 239 -11.35 13.97 -21.79
N LYS A 240 -12.18 14.53 -22.67
CA LYS A 240 -11.73 15.42 -23.75
C LYS A 240 -11.09 16.71 -23.22
N TYR A 241 -11.65 17.31 -22.18
CA TYR A 241 -11.05 18.46 -21.50
C TYR A 241 -9.67 18.10 -20.91
N LEU A 242 -9.58 17.00 -20.15
CA LEU A 242 -8.33 16.53 -19.55
C LEU A 242 -7.26 16.28 -20.62
N GLU A 243 -7.61 15.58 -21.69
CA GLU A 243 -6.73 15.36 -22.85
C GLU A 243 -6.25 16.68 -23.47
N THR A 244 -7.15 17.65 -23.65
CA THR A 244 -6.81 18.98 -24.17
C THR A 244 -5.81 19.69 -23.25
N GLN A 245 -6.00 19.64 -21.94
CA GLN A 245 -5.07 20.25 -20.99
C GLN A 245 -3.71 19.54 -20.97
N ARG A 246 -3.69 18.21 -21.02
CA ARG A 246 -2.47 17.40 -21.12
C ARG A 246 -1.67 17.68 -22.40
N ASN A 247 -2.35 17.97 -23.51
CA ASN A 247 -1.72 18.39 -24.77
C ASN A 247 -1.14 19.81 -24.68
N ASN A 248 -1.86 20.73 -24.04
CA ASN A 248 -1.43 22.12 -23.90
C ASN A 248 -0.29 22.30 -22.88
N TYR A 249 -0.25 21.47 -21.84
CA TYR A 249 0.70 21.56 -20.74
C TYR A 249 1.36 20.20 -20.48
N CYS A 250 2.53 19.97 -21.08
CA CYS A 250 3.25 18.71 -20.95
C CYS A 250 3.60 18.34 -19.50
N HIS A 251 3.82 19.34 -18.62
CA HIS A 251 4.09 19.14 -17.19
C HIS A 251 2.95 18.40 -16.47
N LEU A 252 1.70 18.51 -16.93
CA LEU A 252 0.58 17.76 -16.34
C LEU A 252 0.73 16.24 -16.53
N ASN A 253 1.48 15.80 -17.54
CA ASN A 253 1.71 14.39 -17.85
C ASN A 253 2.62 13.67 -16.84
N MET A 254 3.10 14.39 -15.82
CA MET A 254 3.80 13.82 -14.67
C MET A 254 2.84 13.21 -13.63
N PHE A 255 1.56 13.57 -13.69
CA PHE A 255 0.59 13.23 -12.67
C PHE A 255 -0.65 12.54 -13.25
N THR A 256 -1.18 11.55 -12.52
CA THR A 256 -2.50 10.94 -12.77
C THR A 256 -3.63 11.93 -12.51
N ALA A 257 -4.85 11.63 -12.97
CA ALA A 257 -6.01 12.48 -12.75
C ALA A 257 -6.27 12.71 -11.25
N CYS A 258 -6.13 11.67 -10.44
CA CYS A 258 -6.24 11.73 -8.97
C CYS A 258 -5.18 12.64 -8.37
N GLN A 259 -3.93 12.52 -8.81
CA GLN A 259 -2.84 13.38 -8.36
C GLN A 259 -3.04 14.85 -8.76
N LEU A 260 -3.50 15.10 -9.99
CA LEU A 260 -3.81 16.44 -10.47
C LEU A 260 -4.92 17.08 -9.63
N PHE A 261 -6.00 16.35 -9.36
CA PHE A 261 -7.08 16.84 -8.51
C PHE A 261 -6.60 17.17 -7.09
N TYR A 262 -5.81 16.26 -6.49
CA TYR A 262 -5.23 16.47 -5.17
C TYR A 262 -4.36 17.73 -5.13
N LEU A 263 -3.42 17.86 -6.07
CA LEU A 263 -2.51 19.01 -6.14
C LEU A 263 -3.29 20.31 -6.35
N CYS A 264 -4.24 20.34 -7.29
CA CYS A 264 -5.05 21.53 -7.56
C CYS A 264 -5.91 21.93 -6.34
N SER A 265 -6.44 20.96 -5.59
CA SER A 265 -7.21 21.24 -4.37
C SER A 265 -6.32 21.78 -3.24
N LYS A 266 -5.13 21.20 -3.05
CA LYS A 266 -4.20 21.64 -2.00
C LYS A 266 -3.51 22.97 -2.32
N VAL A 267 -3.23 23.24 -3.60
CA VAL A 267 -2.68 24.53 -4.04
C VAL A 267 -3.70 25.65 -3.86
N ALA A 268 -5.00 25.39 -4.05
CA ALA A 268 -6.05 26.37 -3.75
C ALA A 268 -6.05 26.82 -2.28
N GLN A 269 -5.74 25.90 -1.36
CA GLN A 269 -5.77 26.12 0.10
C GLN A 269 -4.49 26.73 0.68
N LEU A 270 -3.52 27.16 -0.15
CA LEU A 270 -2.23 27.69 0.31
C LEU A 270 -2.33 28.91 1.25
N HIS A 271 -3.47 29.60 1.24
CA HIS A 271 -3.72 30.75 2.11
C HIS A 271 -4.21 30.36 3.52
N GLU A 272 -4.70 29.13 3.72
CA GLU A 272 -5.40 28.69 4.94
C GLU A 272 -4.49 27.99 5.97
N GLY A 273 -3.21 27.76 5.67
CA GLY A 273 -2.29 27.09 6.60
C GLY A 273 -0.98 26.63 5.96
N PRO A 274 -0.17 25.83 6.68
CA PRO A 274 1.09 25.28 6.16
C PRO A 274 0.82 24.25 5.06
N THR A 275 1.61 24.30 3.97
CA THR A 275 1.46 23.35 2.85
C THR A 275 1.70 21.91 3.29
N ASP A 276 0.82 21.02 2.82
CA ASP A 276 0.93 19.58 2.97
C ASP A 276 2.28 19.08 2.39
N PRO A 277 3.12 18.37 3.18
CA PRO A 277 4.39 17.82 2.70
C PRO A 277 4.28 17.00 1.40
N GLN A 278 3.13 16.36 1.17
CA GLN A 278 2.87 15.57 -0.02
C GLN A 278 2.91 16.40 -1.30
N VAL A 279 2.39 17.64 -1.25
CA VAL A 279 2.42 18.56 -2.39
C VAL A 279 3.87 18.88 -2.77
N LEU A 280 4.69 19.17 -1.77
CA LEU A 280 6.11 19.48 -1.97
C LEU A 280 6.88 18.25 -2.50
N ASN A 281 6.61 17.06 -1.96
CA ASN A 281 7.22 15.81 -2.42
C ASN A 281 6.86 15.51 -3.89
N MET A 282 5.60 15.67 -4.29
CA MET A 282 5.14 15.44 -5.66
C MET A 282 5.72 16.48 -6.64
N LEU A 283 5.76 17.76 -6.25
CA LEU A 283 6.29 18.84 -7.09
C LEU A 283 7.83 18.86 -7.18
N SER A 284 8.52 18.13 -6.29
CA SER A 284 9.99 17.98 -6.32
C SER A 284 10.54 17.27 -7.56
N VAL A 285 9.67 16.82 -8.47
CA VAL A 285 10.04 16.31 -9.79
C VAL A 285 10.43 17.42 -10.76
N PHE A 286 9.96 18.66 -10.53
CA PHE A 286 10.23 19.81 -11.40
C PHE A 286 11.38 20.70 -10.90
N LYS A 287 11.59 20.75 -9.59
CA LYS A 287 12.61 21.59 -8.97
C LYS A 287 13.20 20.89 -7.75
N HIS A 288 14.50 21.03 -7.53
CA HIS A 288 15.14 20.53 -6.32
C HIS A 288 14.76 21.42 -5.12
N ASP A 289 14.54 20.82 -3.93
CA ASP A 289 14.17 21.53 -2.69
C ASP A 289 13.00 22.52 -2.82
N VAL A 290 11.92 22.13 -3.52
CA VAL A 290 10.71 22.96 -3.64
C VAL A 290 10.21 23.42 -2.27
N LYS A 291 10.09 24.73 -2.11
CA LYS A 291 9.51 25.35 -0.92
C LYS A 291 8.11 25.88 -1.19
N GLU A 292 7.42 26.20 -0.10
CA GLU A 292 6.09 26.78 -0.15
C GLU A 292 6.09 28.15 -0.85
N GLU A 293 7.13 28.96 -0.65
CA GLU A 293 7.31 30.25 -1.32
C GLU A 293 7.46 30.10 -2.84
N ASP A 294 8.12 29.03 -3.29
CA ASP A 294 8.28 28.76 -4.73
C ASP A 294 6.95 28.49 -5.40
N ILE A 295 6.06 27.75 -4.73
CA ILE A 295 4.72 27.45 -5.22
C ILE A 295 3.88 28.72 -5.27
N ARG A 296 3.91 29.54 -4.20
CA ARG A 296 3.17 30.80 -4.14
C ARG A 296 3.61 31.77 -5.24
N GLU A 297 4.91 31.91 -5.46
CA GLU A 297 5.45 32.76 -6.52
C GLU A 297 5.11 32.23 -7.92
N ALA A 298 5.23 30.92 -8.14
CA ALA A 298 4.85 30.30 -9.42
C ALA A 298 3.35 30.49 -9.73
N LEU A 299 2.49 30.37 -8.71
CA LEU A 299 1.04 30.57 -8.85
C LEU A 299 0.74 32.04 -9.17
N LYS A 300 1.38 32.97 -8.46
CA LYS A 300 1.25 34.41 -8.75
C LYS A 300 1.61 34.72 -10.19
N ARG A 301 2.75 34.21 -10.69
CA ARG A 301 3.17 34.41 -12.09
C ARG A 301 2.22 33.78 -13.10
N ALA A 302 1.67 32.60 -12.80
CA ALA A 302 0.65 31.98 -13.64
C ALA A 302 -0.58 32.90 -13.79
N LEU A 303 -1.05 33.51 -12.70
CA LEU A 303 -2.18 34.45 -12.71
C LEU A 303 -1.87 35.80 -13.35
N GLU A 304 -0.59 36.12 -13.56
CA GLU A 304 -0.13 37.32 -14.26
C GLU A 304 0.24 37.06 -15.72
N THR A 305 0.07 35.81 -16.20
CA THR A 305 0.48 35.42 -17.56
C THR A 305 -0.33 36.18 -18.63
N PRO A 306 0.29 36.75 -19.66
CA PRO A 306 -0.42 37.45 -20.75
C PRO A 306 -1.24 36.48 -21.62
N ALA A 307 -2.41 36.93 -22.11
CA ALA A 307 -3.30 36.17 -22.99
C ALA A 307 -2.71 35.94 -24.39
N GLU A 308 -1.80 36.81 -24.82
CA GLU A 308 -1.10 36.70 -26.09
C GLU A 308 0.30 36.13 -25.88
N CYS A 309 0.46 34.83 -26.17
CA CYS A 309 1.72 34.27 -26.64
C CYS A 309 1.48 33.79 -28.07
N VAL A 310 1.58 34.70 -29.03
CA VAL A 310 1.58 34.37 -30.46
C VAL A 310 2.81 35.02 -31.07
N HIS A 311 3.65 34.18 -31.68
CA HIS A 311 4.72 34.48 -32.62
C HIS A 311 4.98 35.96 -32.94
N ILE A 312 6.24 36.36 -32.75
CA ILE A 312 6.86 37.52 -33.39
C ILE A 312 6.82 37.28 -34.92
N SER A 313 5.69 37.56 -35.53
CA SER A 313 5.58 37.76 -36.97
C SER A 313 4.41 38.69 -37.22
N GLU A 314 4.78 39.96 -37.40
CA GLU A 314 4.04 41.02 -38.09
C GLU A 314 2.68 41.43 -37.48
N LYS A 315 2.72 42.36 -36.51
CA LYS A 315 1.58 43.25 -36.22
C LYS A 315 2.02 44.71 -36.03
N ASN A 316 1.18 45.60 -36.55
CA ASN A 316 1.27 47.07 -36.61
C ASN A 316 2.15 47.76 -35.55
N ASP A 317 3.10 48.55 -36.04
CA ASP A 317 4.13 49.33 -35.33
C ASP A 317 3.62 50.45 -34.39
N GLN A 318 2.32 50.51 -34.05
CA GLN A 318 1.70 51.68 -33.41
C GLN A 318 0.90 51.41 -32.11
N SER A 319 0.85 50.17 -31.60
CA SER A 319 0.14 49.87 -30.35
C SER A 319 1.08 49.41 -29.24
N VAL A 320 0.86 49.91 -28.03
CA VAL A 320 1.59 49.56 -26.80
C VAL A 320 1.38 48.09 -26.47
N SER A 321 2.48 47.35 -26.27
CA SER A 321 2.48 45.92 -25.95
C SER A 321 2.54 45.68 -24.44
N TRP A 322 2.27 44.43 -24.03
CA TRP A 322 2.42 44.01 -22.63
C TRP A 322 3.85 44.17 -22.11
N ASN A 323 4.86 43.88 -22.96
CA ASN A 323 6.27 44.09 -22.64
C ASN A 323 6.63 45.57 -22.47
N ASP A 324 5.93 46.47 -23.16
CA ASP A 324 6.16 47.90 -23.00
C ASP A 324 5.80 48.35 -21.58
N TYR A 325 4.64 47.94 -21.05
CA TYR A 325 4.21 48.31 -19.68
C TYR A 325 4.97 47.60 -18.55
N ILE A 326 5.41 46.35 -18.75
CA ILE A 326 6.05 45.55 -17.69
C ILE A 326 7.57 45.69 -17.65
N VAL A 327 8.21 45.90 -18.81
CA VAL A 327 9.69 45.89 -18.90
C VAL A 327 10.21 47.25 -19.37
N LYS A 328 9.77 47.73 -20.53
CA LYS A 328 10.37 48.91 -21.19
C LYS A 328 10.08 50.21 -20.45
N PHE A 329 8.83 50.45 -20.08
CA PHE A 329 8.41 51.68 -19.42
C PHE A 329 8.96 51.82 -18.00
N PRO A 330 8.97 50.77 -17.15
CA PRO A 330 9.65 50.84 -15.85
C PRO A 330 11.15 51.16 -15.98
N GLN A 331 11.85 50.60 -16.98
CA GLN A 331 13.26 50.94 -17.23
C GLN A 331 13.44 52.40 -17.63
N LEU A 332 12.56 52.94 -18.48
CA LEU A 332 12.60 54.35 -18.88
C LEU A 332 12.27 55.30 -17.72
N ILE A 333 11.33 54.93 -16.84
CA ILE A 333 11.04 55.67 -15.60
C ILE A 333 12.28 55.66 -14.70
N GLN A 334 12.92 54.50 -14.54
CA GLN A 334 14.09 54.37 -13.69
C GLN A 334 15.27 55.21 -14.18
N GLY A 335 15.49 55.34 -15.50
CA GLY A 335 16.51 56.25 -16.06
C GLY A 335 16.27 57.73 -15.73
N LEU A 336 15.02 58.18 -15.66
CA LEU A 336 14.66 59.54 -15.22
C LEU A 336 14.87 59.74 -13.73
N VAL A 337 14.57 58.72 -12.92
CA VAL A 337 14.82 58.73 -11.48
C VAL A 337 16.31 58.82 -11.19
N GLU A 338 17.14 58.06 -11.92
CA GLU A 338 18.59 58.13 -11.84
C GLU A 338 19.14 59.50 -12.28
N SER A 339 18.39 60.23 -13.10
CA SER A 339 18.69 61.60 -13.54
C SER A 339 18.20 62.68 -12.58
N GLY A 340 17.59 62.31 -11.45
CA GLY A 340 17.22 63.22 -10.36
C GLY A 340 15.77 63.71 -10.34
N TYR A 341 14.88 63.14 -11.17
CA TYR A 341 13.45 63.44 -11.18
C TYR A 341 12.62 62.42 -10.38
N ASP A 342 11.45 62.81 -9.88
CA ASP A 342 10.54 61.89 -9.18
C ASP A 342 9.88 60.88 -10.14
N GLU A 343 9.54 59.69 -9.62
CA GLU A 343 8.90 58.61 -10.38
C GLU A 343 7.60 59.06 -11.07
N SER A 344 6.84 59.96 -10.41
CA SER A 344 5.62 60.58 -10.93
C SER A 344 5.86 61.37 -12.21
N VAL A 345 7.00 62.06 -12.33
CA VAL A 345 7.42 62.79 -13.54
C VAL A 345 7.67 61.81 -14.68
N GLY A 346 8.30 60.67 -14.39
CA GLY A 346 8.52 59.60 -15.37
C GLY A 346 7.22 58.99 -15.90
N LYS A 347 6.26 58.73 -15.01
CA LYS A 347 4.91 58.23 -15.37
C LYS A 347 4.13 59.25 -16.20
N ALA A 348 4.14 60.52 -15.79
CA ALA A 348 3.48 61.61 -16.51
C ALA A 348 4.07 61.83 -17.91
N ALA A 349 5.40 61.78 -18.03
CA ALA A 349 6.10 61.88 -19.30
C ALA A 349 5.70 60.76 -20.26
N LEU A 350 5.65 59.51 -19.77
CA LEU A 350 5.20 58.38 -20.58
C LEU A 350 3.75 58.56 -21.03
N GLN A 351 2.85 58.96 -20.12
CA GLN A 351 1.44 59.20 -20.44
C GLN A 351 1.24 60.22 -21.56
N SER A 352 2.05 61.28 -21.58
CA SER A 352 1.97 62.34 -22.58
C SER A 352 2.33 61.86 -23.99
N PHE A 353 3.05 60.74 -24.14
CA PHE A 353 3.46 60.21 -25.43
C PHE A 353 2.71 58.93 -25.82
N LEU A 354 1.87 58.35 -24.95
CA LEU A 354 1.00 57.23 -25.30
C LEU A 354 -0.09 57.67 -26.29
N PRO A 355 -0.47 56.83 -27.28
CA PRO A 355 -0.16 55.41 -27.43
C PRO A 355 1.08 55.08 -28.29
N ASN A 356 1.99 56.03 -28.54
CA ASN A 356 3.17 55.78 -29.36
C ASN A 356 4.09 54.72 -28.70
N SER A 357 4.50 53.69 -29.45
CA SER A 357 5.36 52.61 -28.94
C SER A 357 6.86 52.98 -28.96
N ALA A 358 7.26 53.94 -29.81
CA ALA A 358 8.65 54.35 -30.01
C ALA A 358 9.11 55.47 -29.05
N ILE A 359 8.76 55.35 -27.77
CA ILE A 359 9.18 56.31 -26.72
C ILE A 359 10.66 56.08 -26.39
N THR A 360 11.44 57.16 -26.39
CA THR A 360 12.87 57.15 -26.04
C THR A 360 13.11 57.98 -24.78
N GLU A 361 14.20 57.68 -24.07
CA GLU A 361 14.60 58.39 -22.86
C GLU A 361 14.77 59.90 -23.10
N HIS A 362 15.29 60.30 -24.26
CA HIS A 362 15.42 61.72 -24.65
C HIS A 362 14.07 62.45 -24.72
N MET A 363 13.00 61.78 -25.18
CA MET A 363 11.66 62.38 -25.24
C MET A 363 11.10 62.63 -23.84
N LEU A 364 11.34 61.69 -22.93
CA LEU A 364 10.91 61.82 -21.54
C LEU A 364 11.71 62.88 -20.79
N MET A 365 13.03 62.95 -21.04
CA MET A 365 13.90 63.99 -20.48
C MET A 365 13.46 65.39 -20.92
N LYS A 366 13.06 65.54 -22.20
CA LYS A 366 12.51 66.80 -22.70
C LYS A 366 11.21 67.19 -22.00
N PHE A 367 10.31 66.23 -21.80
CA PHE A 367 9.07 66.48 -21.06
C PHE A 367 9.36 66.88 -19.61
N ALA A 368 10.29 66.20 -18.94
CA ALA A 368 10.70 66.53 -17.58
C ALA A 368 11.28 67.97 -17.50
N LEU A 369 12.15 68.36 -18.43
CA LEU A 369 12.69 69.73 -18.47
C LEU A 369 11.62 70.80 -18.70
N ASP A 370 10.61 70.51 -19.52
CA ASP A 370 9.58 71.48 -19.91
C ASP A 370 8.45 71.59 -18.87
N TYR A 371 8.19 70.54 -18.10
CA TYR A 371 6.96 70.41 -17.28
C TYR A 371 7.15 69.85 -15.87
N ALA A 372 8.38 69.56 -15.39
CA ALA A 372 8.59 68.99 -14.05
C ALA A 372 8.12 69.88 -12.89
N ASP A 373 8.03 71.19 -13.09
CA ASP A 373 7.56 72.14 -12.06
C ASP A 373 6.01 72.29 -12.06
N GLU A 374 5.29 71.67 -13.01
CA GLU A 374 3.82 71.70 -13.09
C GLU A 374 3.19 70.55 -12.28
N GLU A 375 3.26 70.62 -10.93
CA GLU A 375 2.83 69.56 -9.99
C GLU A 375 1.43 68.99 -10.30
N GLU A 376 0.43 69.85 -10.53
CA GLU A 376 -0.96 69.42 -10.78
C GLU A 376 -1.09 68.55 -12.03
N LYS A 377 -0.35 68.88 -13.10
CA LYS A 377 -0.36 68.16 -14.37
C LYS A 377 0.41 66.84 -14.28
N ILE A 378 1.50 66.82 -13.53
CA ILE A 378 2.27 65.60 -13.28
C ILE A 378 1.43 64.61 -12.48
N GLU A 379 0.72 65.08 -11.45
CA GLU A 379 -0.16 64.24 -10.65
C GLU A 379 -1.32 63.67 -11.49
N GLU A 380 -1.97 64.49 -12.32
CA GLU A 380 -3.05 64.05 -13.21
C GLU A 380 -2.57 63.00 -14.23
N LEU A 381 -1.47 63.27 -14.94
CA LEU A 381 -0.93 62.36 -15.95
C LEU A 381 -0.33 61.09 -15.35
N SER A 382 0.32 61.17 -14.18
CA SER A 382 0.84 60.01 -13.47
C SER A 382 -0.29 59.09 -13.02
N LYS A 383 -1.39 59.66 -12.49
CA LYS A 383 -2.55 58.86 -12.10
C LYS A 383 -3.23 58.23 -13.31
N LEU A 384 -3.37 58.97 -14.41
CA LEU A 384 -3.92 58.45 -15.66
C LEU A 384 -3.06 57.31 -16.24
N TYR A 385 -1.73 57.39 -16.12
CA TYR A 385 -0.82 56.31 -16.49
C TYR A 385 -1.06 55.05 -15.68
N ASP A 386 -1.11 55.16 -14.35
CA ASP A 386 -1.35 54.00 -13.48
C ASP A 386 -2.73 53.39 -13.77
N GLU A 387 -3.79 54.20 -13.95
CA GLU A 387 -5.14 53.73 -14.32
C GLU A 387 -5.18 53.03 -15.70
N GLN A 388 -4.55 53.61 -16.73
CA GLN A 388 -4.52 53.02 -18.08
C GLN A 388 -3.65 51.77 -18.15
N ARG A 389 -2.49 51.77 -17.49
CA ARG A 389 -1.63 50.59 -17.36
C ARG A 389 -2.40 49.48 -16.68
N ASP A 390 -3.01 49.74 -15.53
CA ASP A 390 -3.68 48.71 -14.75
C ASP A 390 -4.90 48.16 -15.50
N ALA A 391 -5.69 49.02 -16.17
CA ALA A 391 -6.78 48.60 -17.03
C ALA A 391 -6.32 47.77 -18.24
N PHE A 392 -5.20 48.15 -18.88
CA PHE A 392 -4.62 47.40 -19.99
C PHE A 392 -4.10 46.04 -19.54
N LEU A 393 -3.32 45.99 -18.46
CA LEU A 393 -2.79 44.76 -17.90
C LEU A 393 -3.91 43.81 -17.48
N GLN A 394 -4.95 44.29 -16.80
CA GLN A 394 -6.12 43.46 -16.45
C GLN A 394 -6.84 42.87 -17.67
N LYS A 395 -6.95 43.62 -18.76
CA LYS A 395 -7.61 43.16 -20.00
C LYS A 395 -6.77 42.16 -20.79
N SER A 396 -5.45 42.19 -20.61
CA SER A 396 -4.47 41.42 -21.38
C SER A 396 -3.93 40.18 -20.68
N VAL A 397 -4.35 39.87 -19.45
CA VAL A 397 -4.02 38.62 -18.75
C VAL A 397 -4.82 37.43 -19.32
N LYS A 398 -4.14 36.28 -19.46
CA LYS A 398 -4.64 34.98 -19.95
C LYS A 398 -5.82 34.49 -19.12
N PHE A 399 -5.65 34.50 -17.81
CA PHE A 399 -6.71 34.22 -16.86
C PHE A 399 -7.35 35.56 -16.52
N LYS A 400 -8.42 35.89 -17.25
CA LYS A 400 -9.18 37.11 -17.00
C LYS A 400 -9.47 37.17 -15.52
N ASN A 401 -9.00 38.24 -14.92
CA ASN A 401 -8.96 38.50 -13.51
C ASN A 401 -10.36 38.63 -12.92
N ARG A 402 -11.12 37.53 -12.90
CA ARG A 402 -12.30 37.38 -12.07
C ARG A 402 -11.75 37.14 -10.68
N ASN A 403 -11.43 38.26 -10.02
CA ASN A 403 -11.12 38.41 -8.59
C ASN A 403 -9.63 38.53 -8.19
N ARG A 404 -9.02 39.72 -8.39
CA ARG A 404 -7.78 40.09 -7.67
C ARG A 404 -8.03 40.62 -6.24
N ASP A 405 -9.26 41.00 -5.91
CA ASP A 405 -9.60 41.66 -4.63
C ASP A 405 -10.62 40.90 -3.76
N VAL A 406 -10.82 39.59 -3.95
CA VAL A 406 -12.05 38.96 -3.45
C VAL A 406 -11.81 38.07 -2.25
N ASP A 407 -12.34 38.55 -1.12
CA ASP A 407 -13.13 37.76 -0.18
C ASP A 407 -13.62 36.45 -0.83
N PRO A 408 -12.99 35.29 -0.56
CA PRO A 408 -13.07 34.09 -1.38
C PRO A 408 -14.50 33.83 -1.83
N SER A 409 -14.80 34.08 -3.11
CA SER A 409 -16.09 33.71 -3.66
C SER A 409 -16.10 32.19 -3.64
N ALA A 410 -16.75 31.61 -2.61
CA ALA A 410 -16.86 30.18 -2.44
C ALA A 410 -17.25 29.55 -3.76
N PHE A 411 -16.66 28.41 -4.12
CA PHE A 411 -17.03 27.65 -5.32
C PHE A 411 -18.58 27.49 -5.46
N GLU A 412 -19.29 27.54 -4.33
CA GLU A 412 -20.76 27.55 -4.22
C GLU A 412 -21.47 28.78 -4.83
N SER A 413 -20.90 29.98 -4.74
CA SER A 413 -21.51 31.22 -5.27
C SER A 413 -21.44 31.28 -6.79
N LEU A 414 -20.47 30.60 -7.41
CA LEU A 414 -20.32 30.54 -8.86
C LEU A 414 -21.51 29.87 -9.56
N ALA A 415 -22.33 29.09 -8.84
CA ALA A 415 -23.41 28.32 -9.44
C ALA A 415 -24.80 28.64 -8.85
N LYS A 416 -24.91 29.04 -7.58
CA LYS A 416 -26.22 29.28 -6.93
C LYS A 416 -27.01 30.46 -7.51
N ASP A 417 -26.38 31.61 -7.77
CA ASP A 417 -27.10 32.85 -8.10
C ASP A 417 -27.64 32.91 -9.55
N GLU A 418 -27.00 32.24 -10.51
CA GLU A 418 -27.47 32.15 -11.91
C GLU A 418 -28.42 30.97 -12.16
N LEU A 419 -28.33 29.90 -11.37
CA LEU A 419 -29.07 28.65 -11.62
C LEU A 419 -30.39 28.54 -10.84
N ALA A 420 -30.55 29.27 -9.74
CA ALA A 420 -31.72 29.15 -8.86
C ALA A 420 -33.05 29.41 -9.58
N THR A 421 -33.14 30.45 -10.41
CA THR A 421 -34.33 30.78 -11.21
C THR A 421 -34.52 29.86 -12.42
N SER A 422 -33.42 29.33 -12.98
CA SER A 422 -33.45 28.46 -14.16
C SER A 422 -33.87 27.02 -13.82
N PHE A 423 -33.51 26.51 -12.64
CA PHE A 423 -33.82 25.14 -12.21
C PHE A 423 -35.31 24.88 -11.95
N GLU A 424 -36.07 25.91 -11.55
CA GLU A 424 -37.52 25.79 -11.34
C GLU A 424 -38.27 25.56 -12.67
N SER A 425 -37.74 26.09 -13.78
CA SER A 425 -38.33 25.95 -15.11
C SER A 425 -38.07 24.58 -15.77
N LEU A 426 -37.08 23.83 -15.30
CA LEU A 426 -36.64 22.59 -15.91
C LEU A 426 -37.32 21.36 -15.28
N PRO A 427 -37.93 20.47 -16.09
CA PRO A 427 -38.76 19.39 -15.56
C PRO A 427 -37.99 18.12 -15.17
N SER A 428 -36.80 17.86 -15.72
CA SER A 428 -36.04 16.62 -15.48
C SER A 428 -34.71 16.86 -14.78
N ILE A 429 -34.17 15.83 -14.11
CA ILE A 429 -32.83 15.89 -13.50
C ILE A 429 -31.75 16.02 -14.57
N HIS A 430 -31.94 15.35 -15.72
CA HIS A 430 -31.04 15.41 -16.86
C HIS A 430 -30.80 16.86 -17.29
N ASP A 431 -31.88 17.62 -17.49
CA ASP A 431 -31.78 19.00 -17.99
C ASP A 431 -31.13 19.93 -16.94
N LYS A 432 -31.46 19.74 -15.66
CA LYS A 432 -30.89 20.52 -14.56
C LYS A 432 -29.40 20.27 -14.41
N VAL A 433 -28.97 19.00 -14.38
CA VAL A 433 -27.57 18.62 -14.27
C VAL A 433 -26.80 19.02 -15.53
N HIS A 434 -27.41 18.93 -16.72
CA HIS A 434 -26.78 19.38 -17.95
C HIS A 434 -26.60 20.91 -18.00
N LEU A 435 -27.56 21.69 -17.48
CA LEU A 435 -27.39 23.14 -17.33
C LEU A 435 -26.27 23.46 -16.32
N LEU A 436 -26.23 22.75 -15.19
CA LEU A 436 -25.15 22.86 -14.20
C LEU A 436 -23.79 22.57 -14.85
N TRP A 437 -23.69 21.49 -15.62
CA TRP A 437 -22.50 21.11 -16.36
C TRP A 437 -22.05 22.21 -17.34
N LYS A 438 -22.98 22.79 -18.11
CA LYS A 438 -22.66 23.90 -19.03
C LYS A 438 -22.16 25.14 -18.31
N ALA A 439 -22.84 25.53 -17.22
CA ALA A 439 -22.42 26.66 -16.39
C ALA A 439 -21.01 26.40 -15.82
N TYR A 440 -20.77 25.20 -15.31
CA TYR A 440 -19.48 24.75 -14.82
C TYR A 440 -18.38 24.82 -15.90
N CYS A 441 -18.59 24.22 -17.08
CA CYS A 441 -17.64 24.26 -18.18
C CYS A 441 -17.31 25.68 -18.65
N SER A 442 -18.27 26.61 -18.59
CA SER A 442 -18.04 28.01 -18.97
C SER A 442 -17.14 28.78 -17.99
N LYS A 443 -17.03 28.29 -16.74
CA LYS A 443 -16.29 28.94 -15.66
C LYS A 443 -15.02 28.20 -15.26
N ILE A 444 -14.82 26.96 -15.73
CA ILE A 444 -13.67 26.14 -15.34
C ILE A 444 -12.34 26.68 -15.86
N ILE A 445 -12.32 27.35 -17.01
CA ILE A 445 -11.10 27.92 -17.60
C ILE A 445 -10.68 29.12 -16.75
N GLY A 446 -9.45 29.10 -16.23
CA GLY A 446 -8.95 30.13 -15.33
C GLY A 446 -9.59 30.14 -13.94
N LEU A 447 -10.24 29.05 -13.51
CA LEU A 447 -10.89 28.99 -12.21
C LEU A 447 -9.86 28.99 -11.07
N VAL A 448 -10.03 29.90 -10.13
CA VAL A 448 -9.33 29.91 -8.84
C VAL A 448 -10.40 30.09 -7.76
N SER A 449 -10.52 29.10 -6.88
CA SER A 449 -11.47 29.11 -5.76
C SER A 449 -10.78 28.72 -4.47
N ASP A 450 -11.49 28.76 -3.35
CA ASP A 450 -11.07 28.26 -2.04
C ASP A 450 -10.83 26.73 -2.03
N LYS A 451 -11.57 25.99 -2.88
CA LYS A 451 -11.52 24.52 -2.92
C LYS A 451 -10.63 23.96 -4.03
N TYR A 452 -10.44 24.68 -5.13
CA TYR A 452 -9.82 24.14 -6.34
C TYR A 452 -9.27 25.22 -7.29
N ILE A 453 -8.12 24.94 -7.94
CA ILE A 453 -7.61 25.71 -9.09
C ILE A 453 -7.69 24.89 -10.38
N SER A 454 -8.03 25.51 -11.51
CA SER A 454 -8.18 24.79 -12.78
C SER A 454 -6.87 24.25 -13.35
N LEU A 455 -6.97 23.21 -14.18
CA LEU A 455 -5.81 22.52 -14.76
C LEU A 455 -4.98 23.42 -15.68
N ASP A 456 -5.58 24.42 -16.31
CA ASP A 456 -4.88 25.40 -17.14
C ASP A 456 -4.07 26.41 -16.30
N VAL A 457 -4.61 26.88 -15.17
CA VAL A 457 -3.87 27.70 -14.20
C VAL A 457 -2.73 26.89 -13.60
N PHE A 458 -3.02 25.67 -13.16
CA PHE A 458 -2.03 24.78 -12.60
C PHE A 458 -0.94 24.40 -13.62
N GLY A 459 -1.30 24.12 -14.86
CA GLY A 459 -0.37 23.83 -15.95
C GLY A 459 0.59 25.00 -16.23
N GLU A 460 0.09 26.24 -16.20
CA GLU A 460 0.93 27.43 -16.33
C GLU A 460 1.80 27.65 -15.08
N MET A 461 1.27 27.41 -13.87
CA MET A 461 2.04 27.44 -12.63
C MET A 461 3.21 26.47 -12.68
N LEU A 462 3.00 25.22 -13.11
CA LEU A 462 4.08 24.22 -13.22
C LEU A 462 5.19 24.69 -14.17
N LYS A 463 4.83 25.36 -15.28
CA LYS A 463 5.81 25.93 -16.20
C LYS A 463 6.67 27.00 -15.52
N TYR A 464 6.09 27.90 -14.73
CA TYR A 464 6.86 28.87 -13.95
C TYR A 464 7.65 28.22 -12.81
N LEU A 465 7.13 27.18 -12.17
CA LEU A 465 7.85 26.45 -11.12
C LEU A 465 9.11 25.77 -11.67
N THR A 466 9.04 25.30 -12.91
CA THR A 466 10.16 24.58 -13.55
C THR A 466 11.15 25.53 -14.22
N SER A 467 10.76 26.75 -14.58
CA SER A 467 11.62 27.74 -15.26
C SER A 467 12.93 28.12 -14.56
N PRO A 468 13.03 28.21 -13.21
CA PRO A 468 14.26 28.59 -12.51
C PRO A 468 15.26 27.44 -12.41
N GLU A 469 14.83 26.21 -12.68
CA GLU A 469 15.67 25.02 -12.58
C GLU A 469 16.60 24.92 -13.81
N THR A 470 17.90 24.86 -13.55
CA THR A 470 18.95 24.82 -14.59
C THR A 470 19.49 23.41 -14.83
N ALA A 471 19.15 22.44 -13.97
CA ALA A 471 19.59 21.06 -14.12
C ALA A 471 18.95 20.41 -15.36
N VAL A 472 19.80 19.97 -16.29
CA VAL A 472 19.37 19.27 -17.52
C VAL A 472 19.81 17.81 -17.46
N ILE A 473 18.85 16.90 -17.65
CA ILE A 473 19.12 15.46 -17.78
C ILE A 473 19.23 15.11 -19.27
N GLU A 474 20.43 14.72 -19.69
CA GLU A 474 20.69 14.18 -21.02
C GLU A 474 21.19 12.74 -20.91
N ARG A 475 20.40 11.82 -21.44
CA ARG A 475 20.77 10.40 -21.53
C ARG A 475 21.16 10.05 -22.96
N ASN A 476 22.05 9.09 -23.13
CA ASN A 476 22.47 8.58 -24.43
C ASN A 476 22.00 7.14 -24.61
N LEU A 477 21.55 6.79 -25.82
CA LEU A 477 21.17 5.42 -26.13
C LEU A 477 22.41 4.54 -26.36
N PRO A 478 22.44 3.32 -25.81
CA PRO A 478 23.43 2.31 -26.17
C PRO A 478 23.50 2.04 -27.67
N VAL A 479 24.66 1.57 -28.14
CA VAL A 479 24.85 1.14 -29.53
C VAL A 479 23.88 0.01 -29.88
N GLY A 480 23.16 0.16 -31.00
CA GLY A 480 22.13 -0.77 -31.45
C GLY A 480 20.69 -0.34 -31.12
N LEU A 481 20.53 0.70 -30.31
CA LEU A 481 19.24 1.36 -30.07
C LEU A 481 19.17 2.67 -30.85
N GLU A 482 18.05 2.90 -31.52
CA GLU A 482 17.83 4.07 -32.37
C GLU A 482 16.71 4.94 -31.79
N ALA A 483 16.92 6.26 -31.81
CA ALA A 483 15.88 7.22 -31.46
C ALA A 483 14.86 7.37 -32.61
N GLY A 484 13.66 7.87 -32.30
CA GLY A 484 12.60 8.15 -33.27
C GLY A 484 11.72 6.95 -33.65
N LYS A 485 11.98 5.77 -33.08
CA LYS A 485 11.14 4.57 -33.17
C LYS A 485 11.03 3.87 -31.80
N PRO A 486 9.94 3.13 -31.52
CA PRO A 486 9.92 2.29 -30.33
C PRO A 486 10.99 1.19 -30.46
N CYS A 487 11.52 0.74 -29.32
CA CYS A 487 12.52 -0.32 -29.25
C CYS A 487 12.01 -1.46 -28.37
N LEU A 488 11.61 -2.58 -28.97
CA LEU A 488 11.20 -3.78 -28.25
C LEU A 488 12.43 -4.64 -27.92
N VAL A 489 12.79 -4.72 -26.65
CA VAL A 489 13.89 -5.53 -26.13
C VAL A 489 13.34 -6.81 -25.52
N THR A 490 13.74 -7.95 -26.07
CA THR A 490 13.34 -9.27 -25.55
C THR A 490 14.50 -9.91 -24.81
N CYS A 491 14.32 -10.20 -23.53
CA CYS A 491 15.35 -10.81 -22.69
C CYS A 491 14.73 -11.82 -21.72
N LYS A 492 15.54 -12.63 -21.02
CA LYS A 492 14.98 -13.46 -19.95
C LYS A 492 14.52 -12.57 -18.81
N GLU A 493 13.43 -12.93 -18.14
CA GLU A 493 12.88 -12.16 -17.02
C GLU A 493 13.94 -11.82 -15.96
N GLU A 494 14.82 -12.77 -15.62
CA GLU A 494 15.91 -12.57 -14.65
C GLU A 494 17.01 -11.59 -15.07
N GLN A 495 17.10 -11.26 -16.36
CA GLN A 495 18.08 -10.30 -16.91
C GLN A 495 17.48 -8.91 -17.14
N MET A 496 16.16 -8.75 -17.02
CA MET A 496 15.46 -7.54 -17.45
C MET A 496 15.96 -6.27 -16.71
N LEU A 497 16.23 -6.38 -15.41
CA LEU A 497 16.83 -5.29 -14.62
C LEU A 497 18.25 -4.94 -15.10
N PHE A 498 19.05 -5.93 -15.50
CA PHE A 498 20.41 -5.71 -15.98
C PHE A 498 20.40 -4.93 -17.30
N PHE A 499 19.51 -5.32 -18.23
CA PHE A 499 19.32 -4.59 -19.48
C PHE A 499 18.84 -3.15 -19.23
N LEU A 500 17.86 -2.96 -18.34
CA LEU A 500 17.40 -1.62 -17.97
C LEU A 500 18.55 -0.76 -17.46
N LEU A 501 19.32 -1.26 -16.49
CA LEU A 501 20.44 -0.50 -15.90
C LEU A 501 21.58 -0.27 -16.88
N SER A 502 21.81 -1.17 -17.84
CA SER A 502 22.79 -0.99 -18.92
C SER A 502 22.43 0.20 -19.81
N VAL A 503 21.13 0.44 -20.06
CA VAL A 503 20.66 1.63 -20.80
C VAL A 503 21.03 2.91 -20.07
N TYR A 504 20.71 2.99 -18.77
CA TYR A 504 20.95 4.20 -17.98
C TYR A 504 22.43 4.42 -17.64
N ARG A 505 23.21 3.35 -17.48
CA ARG A 505 24.65 3.41 -17.23
C ARG A 505 25.41 4.05 -18.39
N HIS A 506 24.91 4.01 -19.63
CA HIS A 506 25.54 4.70 -20.75
C HIS A 506 25.67 6.23 -20.55
N SER A 507 25.01 6.77 -19.53
CA SER A 507 25.15 8.15 -19.06
C SER A 507 25.53 8.18 -17.57
N GLU A 508 26.69 7.59 -17.21
CA GLU A 508 27.16 7.38 -15.82
C GLU A 508 27.12 8.64 -14.93
N GLY A 509 27.29 9.84 -15.48
CA GLY A 509 27.27 11.09 -14.71
C GLY A 509 25.87 11.60 -14.33
N THR A 510 24.80 10.99 -14.83
CA THR A 510 23.42 11.42 -14.60
C THR A 510 22.78 10.68 -13.42
N PRO A 511 21.80 11.28 -12.71
CA PRO A 511 21.06 10.58 -11.66
C PRO A 511 20.39 9.29 -12.16
N LEU A 512 20.11 8.37 -11.21
CA LEU A 512 19.28 7.19 -11.49
C LEU A 512 17.91 7.61 -12.06
N PRO A 513 17.30 6.79 -12.94
CA PRO A 513 15.96 7.08 -13.44
C PRO A 513 14.93 7.12 -12.31
N THR A 514 13.85 7.87 -12.50
CA THR A 514 12.71 7.86 -11.57
C THR A 514 11.43 7.40 -12.26
N TYR A 515 10.30 7.49 -11.56
CA TYR A 515 8.99 7.02 -12.04
C TYR A 515 8.49 7.70 -13.32
N ASP A 516 9.04 8.87 -13.62
CA ASP A 516 8.75 9.61 -14.83
C ASP A 516 9.34 8.94 -16.09
N GLU A 517 10.50 8.28 -15.93
CA GLU A 517 11.24 7.59 -16.99
C GLU A 517 10.92 6.10 -17.06
N VAL A 518 10.65 5.42 -15.95
CA VAL A 518 10.46 3.96 -15.93
C VAL A 518 9.13 3.60 -15.28
N LEU A 519 8.30 2.86 -16.03
CA LEU A 519 7.09 2.23 -15.51
C LEU A 519 7.30 0.71 -15.37
N VAL A 520 7.12 0.19 -14.16
CA VAL A 520 7.13 -1.27 -13.89
C VAL A 520 5.73 -1.81 -14.13
N CYS A 521 5.56 -2.57 -15.21
CA CYS A 521 4.27 -3.11 -15.62
C CYS A 521 3.87 -4.31 -14.75
N THR A 522 2.61 -4.30 -14.32
CA THR A 522 1.97 -5.36 -13.53
C THR A 522 0.59 -5.65 -14.12
N PRO A 523 -0.06 -6.76 -13.75
CA PRO A 523 -1.46 -7.01 -14.13
C PRO A 523 -2.43 -5.92 -13.63
N GLU A 524 -2.04 -5.16 -12.60
CA GLU A 524 -2.80 -4.07 -12.01
C GLU A 524 -2.52 -2.70 -12.66
N THR A 525 -1.59 -2.59 -13.60
CA THR A 525 -1.28 -1.32 -14.29
C THR A 525 -2.48 -0.82 -15.10
N GLU A 526 -2.81 0.46 -14.94
CA GLU A 526 -4.01 1.06 -15.54
C GLU A 526 -3.75 1.71 -16.91
N GLU A 527 -4.83 2.03 -17.64
CA GLU A 527 -4.74 2.71 -18.95
C GLU A 527 -4.11 4.10 -18.83
N GLU A 528 -4.35 4.80 -17.72
CA GLU A 528 -3.77 6.13 -17.49
C GLU A 528 -2.26 6.05 -17.30
N ASP A 529 -1.72 5.07 -16.57
CA ASP A 529 -0.27 4.91 -16.37
C ASP A 529 0.47 4.81 -17.72
N ILE A 530 -0.11 4.04 -18.65
CA ILE A 530 0.39 3.87 -20.01
C ILE A 530 0.24 5.15 -20.83
N GLU A 531 -0.90 5.83 -20.74
CA GLU A 531 -1.09 7.10 -21.43
C GLU A 531 -0.04 8.13 -21.00
N LEU A 532 0.22 8.25 -19.70
CA LEU A 532 1.16 9.22 -19.16
C LEU A 532 2.60 8.95 -19.61
N ILE A 533 3.09 7.71 -19.52
CA ILE A 533 4.47 7.39 -19.93
C ILE A 533 4.66 7.57 -21.45
N VAL A 534 3.65 7.25 -22.26
CA VAL A 534 3.67 7.48 -23.72
C VAL A 534 3.65 8.98 -24.04
N ARG A 535 2.80 9.78 -23.36
CA ARG A 535 2.78 11.24 -23.49
C ARG A 535 4.11 11.87 -23.09
N ARG A 536 4.72 11.42 -21.99
CA ARG A 536 6.06 11.89 -21.57
C ARG A 536 7.13 11.53 -22.61
N ALA A 537 7.02 10.37 -23.26
CA ALA A 537 7.95 9.95 -24.29
C ALA A 537 7.83 10.72 -25.62
N LEU A 538 6.60 11.03 -26.05
CA LEU A 538 6.30 11.62 -27.37
C LEU A 538 6.00 13.12 -27.31
N SER A 539 5.82 13.69 -26.12
CA SER A 539 5.71 15.13 -25.88
C SER A 539 6.54 15.57 -24.65
N PRO A 540 7.85 15.22 -24.59
CA PRO A 540 8.73 15.61 -23.51
C PRO A 540 8.91 17.14 -23.44
N ASP A 541 9.31 17.61 -22.26
CA ASP A 541 9.89 18.94 -22.12
C ASP A 541 11.14 19.03 -23.01
N SER A 542 11.19 20.01 -23.91
CA SER A 542 12.30 20.24 -24.83
C SER A 542 13.66 20.42 -24.14
N ARG A 543 13.66 20.71 -22.84
CA ARG A 543 14.90 20.83 -22.05
C ARG A 543 15.58 19.50 -21.80
N HIS A 544 14.84 18.40 -21.66
CA HIS A 544 15.41 17.13 -21.20
C HIS A 544 15.47 16.09 -22.31
N LYS A 545 16.58 15.35 -22.37
CA LYS A 545 16.76 14.23 -23.29
C LYS A 545 16.73 12.90 -22.52
N LYS A 546 15.55 12.55 -22.01
CA LYS A 546 15.31 11.35 -21.19
C LYS A 546 15.14 10.08 -22.02
N ILE A 547 15.12 8.93 -21.36
CA ILE A 547 14.77 7.63 -21.95
C ILE A 547 13.54 7.12 -21.19
N TYR A 548 12.53 6.66 -21.91
CA TYR A 548 11.30 6.17 -21.31
C TYR A 548 11.17 4.66 -21.52
N CYS A 549 10.94 3.92 -20.43
CA CYS A 549 10.97 2.46 -20.42
C CYS A 549 9.68 1.87 -19.84
N LEU A 550 9.11 0.88 -20.54
CA LEU A 550 8.15 -0.07 -19.98
C LEU A 550 8.88 -1.36 -19.58
N LEU A 551 8.87 -1.71 -18.31
CA LEU A 551 9.52 -2.90 -17.80
C LEU A 551 8.48 -4.01 -17.55
N GLY A 552 8.59 -5.14 -18.26
CA GLY A 552 7.66 -6.27 -18.12
C GLY A 552 6.32 -6.04 -18.82
N ALA A 553 6.33 -5.39 -20.00
CA ALA A 553 5.11 -4.99 -20.69
C ALA A 553 4.21 -6.15 -21.13
N GLU A 554 4.72 -7.38 -21.17
CA GLU A 554 3.95 -8.60 -21.38
C GLU A 554 2.95 -8.92 -20.25
N LYS A 555 3.16 -8.34 -19.05
CA LYS A 555 2.30 -8.54 -17.88
C LYS A 555 1.02 -7.71 -17.91
N LEU A 556 0.93 -6.75 -18.84
CA LEU A 556 -0.26 -5.93 -19.03
C LEU A 556 -1.45 -6.78 -19.47
N VAL A 557 -2.63 -6.48 -18.95
CA VAL A 557 -3.87 -7.10 -19.41
C VAL A 557 -4.19 -6.67 -20.84
N TYR A 558 -4.84 -7.53 -21.62
CA TYR A 558 -5.10 -7.32 -23.05
C TYR A 558 -5.69 -5.93 -23.38
N LYS A 559 -6.65 -5.46 -22.57
CA LYS A 559 -7.28 -4.14 -22.74
C LYS A 559 -6.23 -3.01 -22.70
N VAL A 560 -5.35 -3.05 -21.72
CA VAL A 560 -4.28 -2.06 -21.51
C VAL A 560 -3.20 -2.20 -22.58
N SER A 561 -2.83 -3.42 -22.98
CA SER A 561 -1.88 -3.66 -24.08
C SER A 561 -2.36 -3.11 -25.43
N LYS A 562 -3.66 -3.25 -25.72
CA LYS A 562 -4.26 -2.67 -26.93
C LYS A 562 -4.28 -1.15 -26.88
N GLN A 563 -4.54 -0.59 -25.69
CA GLN A 563 -4.51 0.85 -25.48
C GLN A 563 -3.09 1.41 -25.65
N LEU A 564 -2.05 0.72 -25.16
CA LEU A 564 -0.64 1.08 -25.39
C LEU A 564 -0.34 1.24 -26.89
N GLU A 565 -0.68 0.24 -27.69
CA GLU A 565 -0.48 0.28 -29.14
C GLU A 565 -1.22 1.47 -29.77
N SER A 566 -2.51 1.60 -29.48
CA SER A 566 -3.35 2.66 -30.04
C SER A 566 -2.84 4.06 -29.69
N LEU A 567 -2.51 4.31 -28.41
CA LEU A 567 -2.01 5.60 -27.95
C LEU A 567 -0.63 5.91 -28.53
N PHE A 568 0.27 4.93 -28.52
CA PHE A 568 1.62 5.12 -29.04
C PHE A 568 1.59 5.54 -30.51
N PHE A 569 0.89 4.81 -31.37
CA PHE A 569 0.84 5.15 -32.80
C PHE A 569 0.04 6.42 -33.08
N HIS A 570 -0.99 6.73 -32.28
CA HIS A 570 -1.72 7.98 -32.39
C HIS A 570 -0.84 9.20 -32.09
N PHE A 571 -0.09 9.17 -30.99
CA PHE A 571 0.81 10.26 -30.63
C PHE A 571 2.07 10.29 -31.50
N ALA A 572 2.58 9.14 -31.96
CA ALA A 572 3.74 9.10 -32.85
C ALA A 572 3.45 9.79 -34.20
N GLN A 573 2.22 9.73 -34.71
CA GLN A 573 1.81 10.42 -35.94
C GLN A 573 1.78 11.95 -35.80
N SER A 574 1.50 12.45 -34.60
CA SER A 574 1.40 13.89 -34.30
C SER A 574 2.65 14.44 -33.59
N CYS A 575 3.63 13.58 -33.33
CA CYS A 575 4.86 13.92 -32.64
C CYS A 575 5.71 14.87 -33.50
N SER A 576 6.02 16.05 -32.97
CA SER A 576 6.95 16.99 -33.59
C SER A 576 8.42 16.63 -33.36
N ILE A 577 8.70 15.68 -32.48
CA ILE A 577 10.04 15.31 -32.03
C ILE A 577 10.52 14.07 -32.79
N ALA A 578 11.52 14.28 -33.65
CA ALA A 578 12.09 13.22 -34.48
C ALA A 578 12.95 12.20 -33.69
N ASP A 579 13.39 12.51 -32.47
CA ASP A 579 14.37 11.74 -31.71
C ASP A 579 13.89 11.25 -30.33
N TYR A 580 12.59 10.99 -30.18
CA TYR A 580 12.05 10.37 -28.97
C TYR A 580 12.69 9.01 -28.65
N ARG A 581 12.67 8.60 -27.38
CA ARG A 581 13.34 7.39 -26.91
C ARG A 581 12.42 6.56 -26.03
N PHE A 582 11.85 5.53 -26.62
CA PHE A 582 10.85 4.68 -25.97
C PHE A 582 11.24 3.20 -26.08
N LEU A 583 11.54 2.58 -24.94
CA LEU A 583 11.97 1.19 -24.85
C LEU A 583 10.87 0.36 -24.17
N ILE A 584 10.63 -0.83 -24.72
CA ILE A 584 9.67 -1.80 -24.19
C ILE A 584 10.45 -3.07 -23.88
N PHE A 585 10.51 -3.45 -22.62
CA PHE A 585 11.16 -4.69 -22.18
C PHE A 585 10.11 -5.76 -21.96
N CYS A 586 10.30 -6.91 -22.60
CA CYS A 586 9.44 -8.08 -22.45
C CYS A 586 10.25 -9.36 -22.16
N ASP A 587 9.64 -10.28 -21.41
CA ASP A 587 10.18 -11.64 -21.27
C ASP A 587 10.16 -12.35 -22.63
N ALA A 588 11.32 -12.88 -23.02
CA ALA A 588 11.49 -13.66 -24.24
C ALA A 588 10.57 -14.88 -24.30
N LYS A 589 10.14 -15.46 -23.16
CA LYS A 589 9.21 -16.60 -23.16
C LYS A 589 7.76 -16.20 -23.45
N ALA A 590 7.41 -14.92 -23.34
CA ALA A 590 6.04 -14.42 -23.47
C ALA A 590 5.63 -14.11 -24.93
N HIS A 591 5.95 -15.01 -25.86
CA HIS A 591 5.67 -14.83 -27.30
C HIS A 591 4.18 -14.63 -27.62
N ASN A 592 3.28 -15.18 -26.79
CA ASN A 592 1.84 -15.07 -27.00
C ASN A 592 1.24 -13.76 -26.46
N SER A 593 2.05 -12.87 -25.89
CA SER A 593 1.56 -11.57 -25.40
C SER A 593 1.21 -10.64 -26.56
N TYR A 594 0.19 -9.81 -26.34
CA TYR A 594 -0.27 -8.86 -27.35
C TYR A 594 0.82 -7.82 -27.68
N VAL A 595 1.51 -7.29 -26.66
CA VAL A 595 2.56 -6.28 -26.83
C VAL A 595 3.69 -6.80 -27.71
N MET A 596 4.14 -8.03 -27.49
CA MET A 596 5.18 -8.65 -28.31
C MET A 596 4.77 -8.77 -29.78
N THR A 597 3.50 -9.12 -30.03
CA THR A 597 2.97 -9.24 -31.39
C THR A 597 2.82 -7.87 -32.07
N ALA A 598 2.30 -6.87 -31.34
CA ALA A 598 2.05 -5.53 -31.87
C ALA A 598 3.34 -4.78 -32.20
N PHE A 599 4.42 -4.99 -31.43
CA PHE A 599 5.70 -4.31 -31.61
C PHE A 599 6.81 -5.18 -32.22
N ASP A 600 6.47 -6.34 -32.81
CA ASP A 600 7.46 -7.31 -33.33
C ASP A 600 8.39 -6.70 -34.40
N THR A 601 7.86 -5.82 -35.25
CA THR A 601 8.64 -5.11 -36.28
C THR A 601 9.72 -4.18 -35.69
N TYR A 602 9.59 -3.82 -34.41
CA TYR A 602 10.48 -2.92 -33.67
C TYR A 602 11.42 -3.66 -32.71
N LYS A 603 11.55 -4.98 -32.89
CA LYS A 603 12.43 -5.81 -32.07
C LYS A 603 13.90 -5.46 -32.29
N VAL A 604 14.61 -5.22 -31.20
CA VAL A 604 16.02 -4.82 -31.18
C VAL A 604 16.80 -5.65 -30.15
N SER A 605 18.12 -5.72 -30.36
CA SER A 605 19.05 -6.38 -29.45
C SER A 605 20.27 -5.48 -29.24
N PHE A 606 20.72 -5.36 -28.00
CA PHE A 606 21.96 -4.66 -27.65
C PHE A 606 22.75 -5.44 -26.58
N SER A 607 24.01 -5.10 -26.38
CA SER A 607 24.87 -5.76 -25.39
C SER A 607 24.51 -5.33 -23.97
N CYS A 608 24.22 -6.30 -23.10
CA CYS A 608 24.07 -6.07 -21.67
C CYS A 608 25.46 -5.90 -21.02
N ASP A 609 25.58 -4.94 -20.11
CA ASP A 609 26.78 -4.75 -19.31
C ASP A 609 27.02 -5.92 -18.34
N SER A 610 28.26 -6.05 -17.86
CA SER A 610 28.58 -7.04 -16.84
C SER A 610 27.90 -6.70 -15.51
N GLY A 611 27.54 -7.72 -14.72
CA GLY A 611 26.94 -7.51 -13.41
C GLY A 611 27.83 -6.70 -12.46
N VAL A 612 29.16 -6.79 -12.60
CA VAL A 612 30.14 -6.04 -11.80
C VAL A 612 30.09 -4.55 -12.13
N ASP A 613 29.98 -4.19 -13.41
CA ASP A 613 29.90 -2.79 -13.83
C ASP A 613 28.60 -2.13 -13.37
N ILE A 614 27.48 -2.85 -13.48
CA ILE A 614 26.17 -2.37 -12.99
C ILE A 614 26.19 -2.24 -11.45
N GLN A 615 26.78 -3.21 -10.75
CA GLN A 615 26.93 -3.13 -9.30
C GLN A 615 27.76 -1.91 -8.90
N LYS A 616 28.86 -1.62 -9.61
CA LYS A 616 29.67 -0.43 -9.38
C LYS A 616 28.90 0.86 -9.64
N TYR A 617 28.11 0.92 -10.72
CA TYR A 617 27.22 2.03 -11.05
C TYR A 617 26.24 2.31 -9.91
N LEU A 618 25.50 1.28 -9.45
CA LEU A 618 24.54 1.41 -8.35
C LEU A 618 25.22 1.79 -7.03
N LYS A 619 26.34 1.16 -6.67
CA LYS A 619 27.10 1.49 -5.46
C LYS A 619 27.56 2.96 -5.46
N THR A 620 27.88 3.52 -6.63
CA THR A 620 28.28 4.92 -6.76
C THR A 620 27.10 5.88 -6.58
N HIS A 621 25.95 5.60 -7.22
CA HIS A 621 24.76 6.46 -7.11
C HIS A 621 24.02 6.35 -5.77
N LEU A 622 24.12 5.21 -5.08
CA LEU A 622 23.48 5.02 -3.77
C LEU A 622 24.38 5.46 -2.60
N ARG A 623 25.64 5.81 -2.87
CA ARG A 623 26.56 6.34 -1.87
C ARG A 623 26.15 7.76 -1.50
N VAL A 624 26.15 8.07 -0.21
CA VAL A 624 25.85 9.42 0.27
C VAL A 624 27.15 10.13 0.69
N PRO A 625 27.41 11.36 0.20
CA PRO A 625 28.57 12.14 0.63
C PRO A 625 28.60 12.41 2.14
N SER A 626 29.81 12.58 2.68
CA SER A 626 29.98 13.03 4.07
C SER A 626 29.39 14.41 4.29
N GLY A 627 28.57 14.55 5.34
CA GLY A 627 27.83 15.76 5.68
C GLY A 627 26.39 15.83 5.18
N MET A 628 25.98 15.04 4.17
CA MET A 628 24.59 15.04 3.65
C MET A 628 23.65 14.11 4.42
N ALA A 629 24.12 12.94 4.84
CA ALA A 629 23.33 11.98 5.63
C ALA A 629 24.15 11.39 6.78
N PRO A 630 24.07 11.98 7.99
CA PRO A 630 24.87 11.52 9.12
C PRO A 630 24.51 10.08 9.60
N VAL A 631 23.36 9.54 9.19
CA VAL A 631 22.97 8.14 9.45
C VAL A 631 23.71 7.15 8.56
N ALA A 632 23.95 7.46 7.29
CA ALA A 632 24.68 6.57 6.38
C ALA A 632 26.18 6.47 6.77
N GLN A 633 26.69 7.48 7.46
CA GLN A 633 28.07 7.54 7.97
C GLN A 633 28.35 6.51 9.08
N VAL A 634 27.32 5.79 9.58
CA VAL A 634 27.48 4.67 10.54
C VAL A 634 28.26 3.50 9.93
N PHE A 635 28.26 3.40 8.61
CA PHE A 635 29.04 2.42 7.87
C PHE A 635 30.44 2.94 7.53
N GLU A 636 31.42 2.04 7.47
CA GLU A 636 32.78 2.36 7.05
C GLU A 636 32.84 2.57 5.53
N GLU A 637 33.77 3.41 5.07
CA GLU A 637 34.06 3.56 3.64
C GLU A 637 34.58 2.23 3.05
N PRO A 638 34.10 1.76 1.89
CA PRO A 638 33.25 2.43 0.89
C PRO A 638 31.73 2.15 1.01
N TYR A 639 31.25 1.61 2.12
CA TYR A 639 29.88 1.08 2.28
C TYR A 639 28.84 2.11 2.78
N GLN A 640 29.07 3.39 2.54
CA GLN A 640 28.23 4.50 3.02
C GLN A 640 27.01 4.74 2.11
N GLN A 641 26.13 3.75 2.01
CA GLN A 641 24.92 3.81 1.19
C GLN A 641 23.66 4.10 2.03
N ASN A 642 22.69 4.77 1.42
CA ASN A 642 21.38 5.06 2.03
C ASN A 642 20.34 3.94 1.89
N VAL A 643 20.64 2.88 1.15
CA VAL A 643 19.82 1.67 1.04
C VAL A 643 20.74 0.46 1.22
N LYS A 644 20.34 -0.49 2.06
CA LYS A 644 21.04 -1.78 2.21
C LYS A 644 20.09 -2.94 2.36
N PHE A 645 20.41 -4.05 1.69
CA PHE A 645 19.78 -5.34 1.91
C PHE A 645 20.52 -6.07 3.01
N VAL A 646 19.79 -6.49 4.03
CA VAL A 646 20.31 -7.28 5.14
C VAL A 646 19.74 -8.68 4.97
N PHE A 647 20.54 -9.60 4.46
CA PHE A 647 20.04 -10.90 4.05
C PHE A 647 20.77 -12.08 4.69
N SER A 648 20.10 -13.24 4.70
CA SER A 648 20.68 -14.50 5.13
C SER A 648 20.05 -15.65 4.36
N GLU A 649 20.80 -16.74 4.19
CA GLU A 649 20.29 -17.96 3.56
C GLU A 649 19.31 -18.71 4.46
N ARG A 650 19.49 -18.59 5.78
CA ARG A 650 18.72 -19.29 6.80
C ARG A 650 18.22 -18.34 7.88
N ALA A 651 17.16 -18.70 8.58
CA ALA A 651 16.66 -17.93 9.71
C ALA A 651 17.64 -17.94 10.90
N GLY A 652 17.53 -16.96 11.80
CA GLY A 652 18.33 -16.92 13.03
C GLY A 652 19.82 -16.59 12.84
N MET A 653 20.19 -15.95 11.73
CA MET A 653 21.59 -15.56 11.43
C MET A 653 21.97 -14.14 11.86
N GLY A 654 21.06 -13.38 12.48
CA GLY A 654 21.38 -12.06 13.05
C GLY A 654 20.99 -10.83 12.23
N LYS A 655 20.10 -10.97 11.23
CA LYS A 655 19.59 -9.85 10.41
C LYS A 655 18.99 -8.71 11.27
N SER A 656 18.01 -9.01 12.11
CA SER A 656 17.41 -7.99 12.98
C SER A 656 18.39 -7.44 14.03
N LEU A 657 19.39 -8.25 14.44
CA LEU A 657 20.47 -7.78 15.32
C LEU A 657 21.35 -6.74 14.62
N PHE A 658 21.68 -6.95 13.34
CA PHE A 658 22.41 -5.98 12.52
C PHE A 658 21.66 -4.64 12.43
N VAL A 659 20.36 -4.67 12.15
CA VAL A 659 19.51 -3.48 12.09
C VAL A 659 19.47 -2.75 13.44
N THR A 660 19.32 -3.51 14.53
CA THR A 660 19.31 -2.97 15.91
C THR A 660 20.64 -2.30 16.26
N ASN A 661 21.76 -2.96 15.93
CA ASN A 661 23.10 -2.44 16.19
C ASN A 661 23.40 -1.19 15.35
N THR A 662 23.03 -1.20 14.08
CA THR A 662 23.15 -0.03 13.19
C THR A 662 22.33 1.15 13.73
N THR A 663 21.09 0.91 14.14
CA THR A 663 20.22 1.93 14.75
C THR A 663 20.82 2.49 16.04
N ARG A 664 21.37 1.63 16.90
CA ARG A 664 22.05 2.04 18.14
C ARG A 664 23.27 2.92 17.84
N LYS A 665 24.15 2.50 16.91
CA LYS A 665 25.32 3.27 16.48
C LYS A 665 24.93 4.62 15.88
N ALA A 666 23.86 4.66 15.08
CA ALA A 666 23.32 5.89 14.51
C ALA A 666 22.88 6.87 15.61
N LYS A 667 22.12 6.40 16.61
CA LYS A 667 21.63 7.22 17.74
C LYS A 667 22.72 7.76 18.64
N THR A 668 23.87 7.08 18.75
CA THR A 668 24.99 7.57 19.59
C THR A 668 25.73 8.75 18.99
N ARG A 669 25.49 9.09 17.71
CA ARG A 669 26.18 10.19 17.04
C ARG A 669 25.45 11.52 17.28
N PRO A 670 26.16 12.60 17.62
CA PRO A 670 25.56 13.90 17.89
C PRO A 670 24.88 14.51 16.66
N GLU A 671 25.40 14.24 15.45
CA GLU A 671 24.84 14.70 14.17
C GLU A 671 23.46 14.09 13.85
N ASN A 672 23.07 13.03 14.55
CA ASN A 672 21.79 12.33 14.39
C ASN A 672 20.78 12.70 15.50
N ALA A 673 20.87 13.90 16.05
CA ALA A 673 19.91 14.38 17.05
C ALA A 673 18.48 14.32 16.48
N GLY A 674 17.55 13.68 17.20
CA GLY A 674 16.16 13.51 16.73
C GLY A 674 15.93 12.33 15.77
N LEU A 675 16.91 11.43 15.59
CA LEU A 675 16.78 10.24 14.74
C LEU A 675 15.57 9.35 15.14
N SER A 676 14.62 9.22 14.21
CA SER A 676 13.49 8.29 14.33
C SER A 676 13.76 6.97 13.60
N HIS A 677 13.29 5.86 14.16
CA HIS A 677 13.35 4.54 13.56
C HIS A 677 11.95 3.94 13.47
N LYS A 678 11.55 3.47 12.29
CA LYS A 678 10.28 2.80 12.03
C LYS A 678 10.55 1.43 11.43
N THR A 679 9.90 0.41 11.99
CA THR A 679 9.89 -0.94 11.42
C THR A 679 8.56 -1.19 10.72
N ILE A 680 8.62 -1.59 9.46
CA ILE A 680 7.49 -1.91 8.59
C ILE A 680 7.57 -3.40 8.28
N ARG A 681 6.58 -4.17 8.72
CA ARG A 681 6.57 -5.63 8.55
C ARG A 681 5.64 -6.02 7.41
N LEU A 682 6.21 -6.58 6.34
CA LEU A 682 5.45 -7.13 5.23
C LEU A 682 5.25 -8.63 5.49
N THR A 683 4.06 -9.00 5.98
CA THR A 683 3.77 -10.38 6.45
C THR A 683 2.85 -11.16 5.51
N GLU A 684 2.05 -10.47 4.70
CA GLU A 684 1.09 -11.06 3.77
C GLU A 684 1.76 -11.53 2.47
N SER A 685 1.08 -12.39 1.68
CA SER A 685 1.64 -12.90 0.42
C SER A 685 1.68 -11.87 -0.71
N GLU A 686 0.91 -10.81 -0.59
CA GLU A 686 0.84 -9.69 -1.53
C GLU A 686 1.14 -8.39 -0.78
N ILE A 687 1.94 -7.51 -1.39
CA ILE A 687 2.28 -6.22 -0.80
C ILE A 687 1.12 -5.25 -1.01
N ASP A 688 0.55 -4.76 0.09
CA ASP A 688 -0.35 -3.61 0.07
C ASP A 688 0.49 -2.32 0.03
N PHE A 689 0.57 -1.70 -1.15
CA PHE A 689 1.28 -0.43 -1.36
C PHE A 689 0.59 0.76 -0.67
N GLY A 690 -0.71 0.68 -0.38
CA GLY A 690 -1.42 1.68 0.43
C GLY A 690 -0.94 1.65 1.88
N PHE A 691 -0.92 0.46 2.50
CA PHE A 691 -0.39 0.25 3.84
C PHE A 691 1.10 0.63 3.95
N LEU A 692 1.92 0.19 3.00
CA LEU A 692 3.35 0.51 2.98
C LEU A 692 3.57 2.02 2.96
N LEU A 693 2.81 2.74 2.13
CA LEU A 693 2.94 4.18 2.04
C LEU A 693 2.46 4.88 3.32
N GLU A 694 1.34 4.45 3.91
CA GLU A 694 0.87 4.98 5.19
C GLU A 694 1.93 4.83 6.30
N GLU A 695 2.59 3.68 6.36
CA GLU A 695 3.64 3.43 7.34
C GLU A 695 4.90 4.29 7.11
N LEU A 696 5.31 4.49 5.85
CA LEU A 696 6.38 5.41 5.49
C LEU A 696 6.01 6.86 5.87
N ARG A 697 4.76 7.24 5.60
CA ARG A 697 4.23 8.58 5.84
C ARG A 697 3.96 8.90 7.29
N SER A 698 3.86 7.91 8.17
CA SER A 698 3.72 8.13 9.61
C SER A 698 4.86 8.98 10.23
N LEU A 699 5.99 9.08 9.54
CA LEU A 699 7.11 9.94 9.90
C LEU A 699 7.37 11.06 8.88
N GLU A 700 6.46 11.34 7.95
CA GLU A 700 6.63 12.34 6.90
C GLU A 700 6.79 13.75 7.47
N GLN A 701 7.71 14.52 6.89
CA GLN A 701 7.97 15.92 7.22
C GLN A 701 8.15 16.72 5.93
N LYS A 702 8.14 18.05 6.04
CA LYS A 702 8.43 18.94 4.89
C LYS A 702 9.81 18.61 4.28
N PRO A 703 10.02 18.76 2.95
CA PRO A 703 11.32 18.54 2.31
C PRO A 703 12.47 19.31 2.93
N THR A 704 12.17 20.49 3.49
CA THR A 704 13.13 21.37 4.18
C THR A 704 13.57 20.87 5.55
N GLU A 705 12.86 19.91 6.15
CA GLU A 705 13.19 19.33 7.44
C GLU A 705 14.10 18.10 7.23
N ALA A 706 15.39 18.29 7.53
CA ALA A 706 16.46 17.33 7.28
C ALA A 706 16.65 16.28 8.41
N GLY A 707 15.61 16.05 9.23
CA GLY A 707 15.67 15.06 10.31
C GLY A 707 15.97 13.66 9.75
N PRO A 708 17.09 13.02 10.15
CA PRO A 708 17.44 11.74 9.57
C PRO A 708 16.55 10.63 10.13
N ARG A 709 16.32 9.58 9.31
CA ARG A 709 15.41 8.48 9.66
C ARG A 709 15.98 7.13 9.26
N ILE A 710 15.59 6.09 9.99
CA ILE A 710 15.83 4.70 9.60
C ILE A 710 14.49 4.01 9.36
N PHE A 711 14.28 3.54 8.14
CA PHE A 711 13.17 2.67 7.77
C PHE A 711 13.68 1.25 7.68
N HIS A 712 13.22 0.40 8.60
CA HIS A 712 13.49 -1.02 8.61
C HIS A 712 12.30 -1.74 7.96
N ILE A 713 12.50 -2.23 6.74
CA ILE A 713 11.49 -2.98 5.98
C ILE A 713 11.79 -4.47 6.15
N ASP A 714 10.98 -5.15 6.97
CA ASP A 714 11.09 -6.57 7.27
C ASP A 714 10.20 -7.37 6.32
N VAL A 715 10.83 -8.07 5.36
CA VAL A 715 10.15 -8.82 4.30
C VAL A 715 10.03 -10.29 4.70
N SER A 716 8.80 -10.72 5.01
CA SER A 716 8.51 -12.13 5.30
C SER A 716 8.76 -13.01 4.06
N PRO A 717 9.24 -14.27 4.23
CA PRO A 717 9.44 -15.21 3.13
C PRO A 717 8.17 -15.51 2.31
N VAL A 718 6.98 -15.27 2.89
CA VAL A 718 5.68 -15.52 2.26
C VAL A 718 5.32 -14.46 1.21
N VAL A 719 5.91 -13.26 1.29
CA VAL A 719 5.61 -12.11 0.41
C VAL A 719 6.03 -12.41 -1.02
N SER A 720 5.14 -12.79 -1.91
CA SER A 720 5.50 -13.08 -3.31
C SER A 720 5.14 -11.94 -4.25
N LYS A 721 3.89 -11.48 -4.19
CA LYS A 721 3.32 -10.58 -5.19
C LYS A 721 3.63 -9.12 -4.85
N GLY A 722 4.10 -8.36 -5.84
CA GLY A 722 4.51 -6.95 -5.70
C GLY A 722 5.96 -6.74 -5.24
N LEU A 723 6.69 -7.81 -4.88
CA LEU A 723 8.06 -7.68 -4.38
C LEU A 723 9.03 -7.14 -5.45
N TYR A 724 8.93 -7.64 -6.69
CA TYR A 724 9.75 -7.14 -7.80
C TYR A 724 9.58 -5.63 -8.00
N LYS A 725 8.33 -5.19 -8.04
CA LYS A 725 7.94 -3.77 -8.12
C LYS A 725 8.53 -2.97 -6.95
N LEU A 726 8.34 -3.43 -5.71
CA LEU A 726 8.87 -2.76 -4.52
C LEU A 726 10.39 -2.55 -4.61
N LEU A 727 11.16 -3.59 -4.96
CA LEU A 727 12.62 -3.48 -4.99
C LEU A 727 13.10 -2.51 -6.06
N ILE A 728 12.46 -2.47 -7.22
CA ILE A 728 12.82 -1.52 -8.29
C ILE A 728 12.41 -0.11 -7.89
N GLU A 729 11.18 0.09 -7.44
CA GLU A 729 10.67 1.41 -7.07
C GLU A 729 11.48 2.02 -5.93
N LEU A 730 11.74 1.26 -4.86
CA LEU A 730 12.48 1.74 -3.69
C LEU A 730 13.97 1.92 -3.96
N CYS A 731 14.63 0.92 -4.55
CA CYS A 731 16.09 0.87 -4.62
C CYS A 731 16.66 1.53 -5.87
N ILE A 732 15.93 1.50 -6.99
CA ILE A 732 16.39 2.05 -8.28
C ILE A 732 15.69 3.38 -8.55
N LEU A 733 14.35 3.39 -8.57
CA LEU A 733 13.55 4.58 -8.93
C LEU A 733 13.37 5.56 -7.77
N ARG A 734 13.84 5.20 -6.57
CA ARG A 734 13.86 6.03 -5.37
C ARG A 734 12.50 6.63 -4.98
N HIS A 735 11.41 5.91 -5.25
CA HIS A 735 10.06 6.34 -4.89
C HIS A 735 9.16 5.14 -4.55
N ILE A 736 8.00 5.38 -3.93
CA ILE A 736 6.92 4.40 -3.79
C ILE A 736 5.61 5.13 -4.06
N GLN A 737 4.70 4.51 -4.81
CA GLN A 737 3.39 5.07 -5.10
C GLN A 737 2.28 4.14 -4.59
N SER A 738 1.30 4.73 -3.92
CA SER A 738 0.08 4.03 -3.49
C SER A 738 -1.00 4.03 -4.59
N PRO A 739 -2.01 3.14 -4.50
CA PRO A 739 -3.08 3.08 -5.50
C PRO A 739 -3.91 4.36 -5.67
N ASP A 740 -4.02 5.20 -4.63
CA ASP A 740 -4.71 6.50 -4.67
C ASP A 740 -3.83 7.63 -5.25
N GLY A 741 -2.62 7.31 -5.68
CA GLY A 741 -1.71 8.26 -6.33
C GLY A 741 -0.81 9.04 -5.37
N MET A 742 -0.83 8.75 -4.07
CA MET A 742 0.15 9.36 -3.16
C MET A 742 1.54 8.77 -3.40
N VAL A 743 2.56 9.59 -3.18
CA VAL A 743 3.96 9.30 -3.55
C VAL A 743 4.89 9.56 -2.39
N TRP A 744 5.72 8.58 -2.06
CA TRP A 744 6.86 8.72 -1.16
C TRP A 744 8.15 8.83 -1.96
N LYS A 745 8.93 9.87 -1.71
CA LYS A 745 10.26 10.06 -2.33
C LYS A 745 11.36 9.67 -1.35
N CYS A 746 12.28 8.82 -1.78
CA CYS A 746 13.37 8.34 -0.94
C CYS A 746 14.47 9.40 -0.79
N ARG A 747 14.42 10.16 0.32
CA ARG A 747 15.44 11.16 0.66
C ARG A 747 16.81 10.54 0.91
N GLU A 748 17.85 11.30 0.59
CA GLU A 748 19.24 10.89 0.82
C GLU A 748 19.63 10.90 2.30
N SER A 749 18.98 11.75 3.10
CA SER A 749 19.16 11.84 4.57
C SER A 749 18.60 10.64 5.35
N HIS A 750 17.79 9.79 4.71
CA HIS A 750 17.22 8.59 5.30
C HIS A 750 18.06 7.36 4.99
N LEU A 751 17.94 6.34 5.84
CA LEU A 751 18.52 5.01 5.64
C LEU A 751 17.40 3.97 5.55
N TYR A 752 17.37 3.22 4.45
CA TYR A 752 16.43 2.12 4.22
C TYR A 752 17.16 0.78 4.38
N LEU A 753 16.76 0.00 5.37
CA LEU A 753 17.30 -1.32 5.66
C LEU A 753 16.25 -2.36 5.33
N ILE A 754 16.51 -3.19 4.31
CA ILE A 754 15.59 -4.21 3.85
C ILE A 754 16.05 -5.55 4.44
N GLU A 755 15.38 -6.00 5.49
CA GLU A 755 15.62 -7.33 6.06
C GLU A 755 14.95 -8.39 5.18
N TYR A 756 15.75 -9.34 4.70
CA TYR A 756 15.32 -10.28 3.68
C TYR A 756 15.86 -11.71 3.95
N LEU A 757 15.01 -12.73 3.85
CA LEU A 757 15.43 -14.14 3.93
C LEU A 757 15.40 -14.75 2.54
N VAL A 758 16.54 -15.28 2.09
CA VAL A 758 16.66 -15.92 0.77
C VAL A 758 15.73 -17.12 0.70
N ARG A 759 14.98 -17.23 -0.39
CA ARG A 759 14.04 -18.34 -0.60
C ARG A 759 14.82 -19.54 -1.10
N GLY A 760 14.97 -20.55 -0.26
CA GLY A 760 15.60 -21.81 -0.66
C GLY A 760 14.89 -22.45 -1.85
N LYS A 761 15.62 -23.22 -2.66
CA LYS A 761 15.13 -23.92 -3.87
C LYS A 761 13.96 -24.91 -3.63
N GLY A 762 13.58 -25.18 -2.37
CA GLY A 762 12.59 -26.19 -1.97
C GLY A 762 11.20 -25.66 -1.56
N ILE A 763 10.96 -24.36 -1.51
CA ILE A 763 9.63 -23.77 -1.17
C ILE A 763 8.77 -23.56 -2.45
N SER A 764 9.23 -24.06 -3.60
CA SER A 764 8.74 -23.69 -4.92
C SER A 764 7.44 -24.35 -5.40
N SER A 765 6.78 -25.22 -4.63
CA SER A 765 5.89 -26.20 -5.27
C SER A 765 4.38 -25.92 -5.34
N THR A 766 3.82 -24.77 -4.92
CA THR A 766 2.35 -24.60 -5.02
C THR A 766 1.79 -23.22 -5.41
N ARG A 767 2.60 -22.16 -5.48
CA ARG A 767 2.11 -20.82 -5.89
C ARG A 767 2.99 -20.27 -6.99
N LYS A 768 2.39 -19.70 -8.04
CA LYS A 768 3.08 -18.89 -9.06
C LYS A 768 3.81 -17.74 -8.33
N GLN A 769 5.09 -17.91 -8.02
CA GLN A 769 5.91 -16.86 -7.42
C GLN A 769 6.29 -15.87 -8.51
N GLU A 770 6.09 -14.57 -8.24
CA GLU A 770 6.51 -13.49 -9.15
C GLU A 770 8.04 -13.34 -9.17
N MET A 771 8.71 -13.68 -8.07
CA MET A 771 10.17 -13.63 -7.94
C MET A 771 10.79 -15.02 -8.04
N SER A 772 11.59 -15.26 -9.09
CA SER A 772 12.38 -16.49 -9.24
C SER A 772 13.67 -16.46 -8.40
N SER A 773 14.27 -17.63 -8.18
CA SER A 773 15.56 -17.74 -7.46
C SER A 773 16.71 -17.03 -8.18
N GLU A 774 16.69 -17.04 -9.51
CA GLU A 774 17.68 -16.37 -10.35
C GLU A 774 17.55 -14.85 -10.23
N MET A 775 16.31 -14.33 -10.24
CA MET A 775 16.05 -12.91 -10.02
C MET A 775 16.48 -12.46 -8.62
N GLU A 776 16.14 -13.23 -7.59
CA GLU A 776 16.53 -12.96 -6.20
C GLU A 776 18.05 -12.89 -6.06
N THR A 777 18.77 -13.84 -6.66
CA THR A 777 20.24 -13.83 -6.71
C THR A 777 20.77 -12.61 -7.46
N GLY A 778 20.12 -12.21 -8.55
CA GLY A 778 20.44 -11.00 -9.30
C GLY A 778 20.33 -9.73 -8.46
N PHE A 779 19.23 -9.54 -7.71
CA PHE A 779 19.06 -8.39 -6.81
C PHE A 779 20.11 -8.35 -5.70
N LEU A 780 20.35 -9.49 -5.04
CA LEU A 780 21.33 -9.59 -3.96
C LEU A 780 22.77 -9.36 -4.43
N GLY A 781 23.07 -9.71 -5.69
CA GLY A 781 24.36 -9.43 -6.32
C GLY A 781 24.53 -7.98 -6.77
N LEU A 782 23.47 -7.32 -7.23
CA LEU A 782 23.54 -5.95 -7.76
C LEU A 782 23.45 -4.86 -6.68
N LEU A 783 22.57 -5.04 -5.70
CA LEU A 783 22.27 -4.02 -4.70
C LEU A 783 23.28 -4.03 -3.55
N PRO A 784 23.40 -2.93 -2.77
CA PRO A 784 24.19 -2.89 -1.55
C PRO A 784 23.79 -3.97 -0.53
N ALA A 785 24.50 -5.08 -0.61
CA ALA A 785 24.45 -6.34 0.13
C ALA A 785 25.09 -6.36 1.54
N VAL A 786 24.37 -6.78 2.59
CA VAL A 786 24.97 -7.30 3.84
C VAL A 786 24.54 -8.75 4.05
N LYS A 787 25.49 -9.70 3.93
CA LYS A 787 25.24 -11.12 4.24
C LYS A 787 25.47 -11.36 5.74
N CYS A 788 24.41 -11.76 6.44
CA CYS A 788 24.49 -12.26 7.82
C CYS A 788 24.93 -13.73 7.79
N MET A 789 26.18 -13.97 8.21
CA MET A 789 26.83 -15.28 8.12
C MET A 789 26.47 -16.19 9.29
N SER A 790 26.55 -17.50 9.04
CA SER A 790 26.41 -18.53 10.06
C SER A 790 27.64 -18.58 11.01
N PRO A 791 27.47 -19.13 12.22
CA PRO A 791 28.58 -19.38 13.14
C PRO A 791 29.75 -20.15 12.53
N VAL A 792 29.48 -21.09 11.62
CA VAL A 792 30.52 -21.92 10.98
C VAL A 792 31.32 -21.10 9.96
N GLU A 793 30.65 -20.33 9.10
CA GLU A 793 31.31 -19.43 8.14
C GLU A 793 32.17 -18.39 8.88
N VAL A 794 31.67 -17.84 9.99
CA VAL A 794 32.42 -16.89 10.82
C VAL A 794 33.67 -17.55 11.41
N LEU A 795 33.59 -18.79 11.89
CA LEU A 795 34.75 -19.52 12.40
C LEU A 795 35.79 -19.78 11.30
N GLU A 796 35.35 -20.13 10.08
CA GLU A 796 36.25 -20.33 8.94
C GLU A 796 36.99 -19.03 8.56
N MET A 797 36.29 -17.89 8.58
CA MET A 797 36.90 -16.58 8.37
C MET A 797 37.91 -16.22 9.46
N LEU A 798 37.60 -16.50 10.73
CA LEU A 798 38.52 -16.23 11.86
C LEU A 798 39.80 -17.08 11.80
N LYS A 799 39.72 -18.31 11.28
CA LYS A 799 40.89 -19.20 11.08
C LYS A 799 41.79 -18.75 9.95
N ASN A 800 41.20 -18.27 8.86
CA ASN A 800 41.90 -17.82 7.67
C ASN A 800 42.31 -16.35 7.85
N ASN A 801 43.27 -16.07 8.76
CA ASN A 801 43.78 -14.72 9.01
C ASN A 801 44.14 -14.00 7.70
N SER A 802 43.30 -13.04 7.30
CA SER A 802 43.52 -12.02 6.26
C SER A 802 43.88 -12.52 4.85
N SER A 803 42.92 -12.41 3.93
CA SER A 803 43.22 -11.84 2.61
C SER A 803 42.43 -10.53 2.47
N GLY A 804 43.16 -9.42 2.31
CA GLY A 804 42.61 -8.10 1.99
C GLY A 804 42.06 -8.03 0.56
N ALA A 805 41.27 -9.02 0.15
CA ALA A 805 40.36 -8.85 -0.97
C ALA A 805 39.12 -8.13 -0.41
N ALA A 806 38.82 -6.95 -0.93
CA ALA A 806 37.57 -6.28 -0.62
C ALA A 806 36.42 -7.23 -0.98
N ALA A 807 35.73 -7.78 0.02
CA ALA A 807 34.58 -8.62 -0.23
C ALA A 807 33.56 -7.81 -1.04
N GLU A 808 33.04 -8.39 -2.14
CA GLU A 808 32.05 -7.74 -3.00
C GLU A 808 30.77 -7.38 -2.24
N VAL A 809 30.50 -8.11 -1.15
CA VAL A 809 29.36 -8.00 -0.24
C VAL A 809 29.87 -7.79 1.18
N GLU A 810 29.25 -6.86 1.92
CA GLU A 810 29.59 -6.62 3.32
C GLU A 810 29.15 -7.81 4.18
N HIS A 811 30.01 -8.25 5.09
CA HIS A 811 29.77 -9.43 5.91
C HIS A 811 29.59 -9.03 7.37
N GLN A 812 28.43 -9.35 7.95
CA GLN A 812 28.23 -9.15 9.38
C GLN A 812 28.78 -10.33 10.16
N LEU A 813 29.84 -10.07 10.94
CA LEU A 813 30.39 -10.98 11.94
C LEU A 813 29.61 -10.88 13.27
N LEU A 814 29.84 -11.83 14.17
CA LEU A 814 29.32 -11.73 15.54
C LEU A 814 29.81 -10.43 16.21
N ASP A 815 28.91 -9.72 16.86
CA ASP A 815 29.26 -8.54 17.65
C ASP A 815 30.26 -8.94 18.77
N SER A 816 31.38 -8.22 18.86
CA SER A 816 32.42 -8.51 19.85
C SER A 816 31.90 -8.45 21.29
N ASP A 817 30.87 -7.63 21.53
CA ASP A 817 30.19 -7.50 22.82
C ASP A 817 29.42 -8.79 23.17
N THR A 818 28.90 -9.52 22.19
CA THR A 818 28.21 -10.80 22.42
C THR A 818 29.17 -11.86 22.95
N PHE A 819 30.40 -11.91 22.40
CA PHE A 819 31.45 -12.79 22.89
C PHE A 819 31.92 -12.43 24.30
N ARG A 820 31.96 -11.13 24.63
CA ARG A 820 32.35 -10.64 25.96
C ARG A 820 31.24 -10.79 27.00
N GLY A 821 30.01 -11.09 26.56
CA GLY A 821 28.87 -11.30 27.44
C GLY A 821 29.06 -12.49 28.38
N ASP A 822 28.59 -12.34 29.61
CA ASP A 822 28.73 -13.35 30.67
C ASP A 822 28.19 -14.73 30.26
N ALA A 823 27.13 -14.78 29.44
CA ALA A 823 26.55 -16.05 28.99
C ALA A 823 27.50 -16.87 28.10
N PHE A 824 28.20 -16.20 27.19
CA PHE A 824 29.20 -16.83 26.32
C PHE A 824 30.46 -17.16 27.12
N GLN A 825 30.95 -16.22 27.93
CA GLN A 825 32.19 -16.40 28.71
C GLN A 825 32.07 -17.46 29.80
N ARG A 826 30.99 -17.47 30.59
CA ARG A 826 30.77 -18.51 31.61
C ARG A 826 30.72 -19.88 30.94
N SER A 827 29.89 -20.04 29.90
CA SER A 827 29.77 -21.31 29.17
C SER A 827 31.12 -21.78 28.60
N TYR A 828 31.85 -20.89 27.92
CA TYR A 828 33.15 -21.17 27.36
C TYR A 828 34.19 -21.60 28.40
N GLN A 829 34.31 -20.84 29.50
CA GLN A 829 35.32 -21.07 30.54
C GLN A 829 35.14 -22.42 31.24
N TYR A 830 33.89 -22.82 31.49
CA TYR A 830 33.56 -24.13 32.05
C TYR A 830 33.79 -25.26 31.04
N ILE A 831 33.33 -25.13 29.79
CA ILE A 831 33.53 -26.14 28.75
C ILE A 831 35.03 -26.36 28.48
N SER A 832 35.80 -25.28 28.35
CA SER A 832 37.24 -25.32 28.09
C SER A 832 38.00 -26.08 29.18
N ARG A 833 37.70 -25.78 30.45
CA ARG A 833 38.30 -26.49 31.61
C ARG A 833 37.84 -27.94 31.70
N TYR A 834 36.56 -28.22 31.44
CA TYR A 834 36.01 -29.57 31.42
C TYR A 834 36.69 -30.44 30.35
N GLN A 835 36.83 -29.96 29.11
CA GLN A 835 37.48 -30.70 28.04
C GLN A 835 38.97 -30.94 28.30
N ARG A 836 39.66 -29.97 28.92
CA ARG A 836 41.07 -30.10 29.34
C ARG A 836 41.26 -31.00 30.58
N LYS A 837 40.18 -31.54 31.15
CA LYS A 837 40.18 -32.30 32.42
C LYS A 837 40.83 -31.54 33.58
N ALA A 838 40.67 -30.21 33.59
CA ALA A 838 41.13 -29.38 34.69
C ALA A 838 40.25 -29.60 35.92
N ASN A 839 40.80 -29.35 37.12
CA ASN A 839 40.00 -29.38 38.33
C ASN A 839 39.01 -28.21 38.32
N LEU A 840 37.71 -28.53 38.36
CA LEU A 840 36.61 -27.56 38.35
C LEU A 840 36.09 -27.23 39.75
N ASP A 841 36.50 -27.98 40.78
CA ASP A 841 35.93 -27.89 42.13
C ASP A 841 36.13 -26.50 42.75
N SER A 842 37.32 -25.90 42.57
CA SER A 842 37.66 -24.56 43.05
C SER A 842 37.35 -23.42 42.06
N PHE A 843 36.80 -23.73 40.88
CA PHE A 843 36.51 -22.72 39.87
C PHE A 843 35.10 -22.14 40.04
N CYS A 844 35.01 -20.81 39.98
CA CYS A 844 33.78 -20.04 39.86
C CYS A 844 34.00 -18.92 38.83
N PHE A 845 32.99 -18.64 38.01
CA PHE A 845 33.07 -17.58 37.01
C PHE A 845 33.06 -16.20 37.67
N THR A 846 33.91 -15.30 37.16
CA THR A 846 33.94 -13.90 37.57
C THR A 846 33.26 -13.05 36.48
N PRO A 847 32.13 -12.37 36.77
CA PRO A 847 31.46 -11.51 35.80
C PRO A 847 32.39 -10.49 35.15
N GLY A 848 32.26 -10.27 33.84
CA GLY A 848 33.12 -9.37 33.06
C GLY A 848 34.54 -9.86 32.76
N ARG A 849 34.97 -11.01 33.30
CA ARG A 849 36.27 -11.62 32.97
C ARG A 849 36.18 -12.35 31.64
N VAL A 850 36.96 -11.91 30.66
CA VAL A 850 37.07 -12.53 29.33
C VAL A 850 38.30 -13.43 29.28
N GLU A 851 38.14 -14.68 28.83
CA GLU A 851 39.23 -15.63 28.60
C GLU A 851 39.22 -16.14 27.15
N GLY A 852 40.40 -16.46 26.61
CA GLY A 852 40.56 -17.03 25.26
C GLY A 852 40.31 -16.04 24.13
N THR A 853 40.51 -16.52 22.89
CA THR A 853 40.20 -15.74 21.68
C THR A 853 38.75 -15.99 21.22
N GLN A 854 38.20 -15.10 20.39
CA GLN A 854 36.88 -15.27 19.78
C GLN A 854 36.80 -16.57 18.97
N GLU A 855 37.86 -16.89 18.23
CA GLU A 855 37.97 -18.12 17.44
C GLU A 855 37.91 -19.36 18.33
N GLU A 856 38.73 -19.41 19.39
CA GLU A 856 38.78 -20.55 20.31
C GLU A 856 37.43 -20.79 20.99
N CYS A 857 36.76 -19.71 21.39
CA CYS A 857 35.45 -19.80 22.02
C CYS A 857 34.38 -20.28 21.07
N LEU A 858 34.29 -19.68 19.89
CA LEU A 858 33.30 -20.08 18.90
C LEU A 858 33.50 -21.54 18.50
N ARG A 859 34.76 -21.97 18.28
CA ARG A 859 35.09 -23.37 17.98
C ARG A 859 34.62 -24.31 19.09
N LEU A 860 34.95 -24.02 20.34
CA LEU A 860 34.59 -24.86 21.49
C LEU A 860 33.08 -24.95 21.72
N LEU A 861 32.37 -23.82 21.55
CA LEU A 861 30.92 -23.79 21.66
C LEU A 861 30.24 -24.55 20.51
N LEU A 862 30.75 -24.47 19.28
CA LEU A 862 30.25 -25.23 18.14
C LEU A 862 30.46 -26.74 18.30
N GLU A 863 31.64 -27.17 18.77
CA GLU A 863 31.91 -28.57 19.10
C GLU A 863 30.97 -29.08 20.22
N SER A 864 30.60 -28.20 21.15
CA SER A 864 29.81 -28.56 22.34
C SER A 864 28.30 -28.44 22.15
N CYS A 865 27.80 -27.69 21.15
CA CYS A 865 26.36 -27.50 20.94
C CYS A 865 25.66 -28.74 20.32
N GLY A 866 26.42 -29.73 19.85
CA GLY A 866 25.88 -31.00 19.33
C GLY A 866 25.26 -30.94 17.94
N ARG A 867 25.20 -29.77 17.28
CA ARG A 867 24.70 -29.60 15.90
C ARG A 867 25.85 -29.28 14.94
N LYS A 868 25.83 -29.87 13.73
CA LYS A 868 26.88 -29.66 12.72
C LYS A 868 26.90 -28.22 12.16
N LYS A 869 25.73 -27.61 11.94
CA LYS A 869 25.57 -26.27 11.35
C LYS A 869 24.48 -25.46 12.07
N PRO A 870 24.72 -25.03 13.33
CA PRO A 870 23.73 -24.29 14.10
C PRO A 870 23.54 -22.86 13.58
N SER A 871 22.36 -22.28 13.86
CA SER A 871 22.13 -20.83 13.72
C SER A 871 22.70 -20.05 14.92
N TRP A 872 22.82 -18.73 14.80
CA TRP A 872 23.19 -17.89 15.95
C TRP A 872 22.14 -17.94 17.06
N THR A 873 20.86 -18.05 16.72
CA THR A 873 19.78 -18.24 17.69
C THR A 873 19.95 -19.53 18.48
N GLU A 874 20.28 -20.64 17.82
CA GLU A 874 20.50 -21.94 18.48
C GLU A 874 21.72 -21.91 19.40
N LEU A 875 22.84 -21.34 18.93
CA LEU A 875 24.05 -21.20 19.73
C LEU A 875 23.85 -20.26 20.93
N SER A 876 23.08 -19.19 20.75
CA SER A 876 22.68 -18.27 21.82
C SER A 876 21.77 -18.96 22.84
N ASN A 877 20.81 -19.77 22.40
CA ASN A 877 19.97 -20.55 23.30
C ASN A 877 20.80 -21.57 24.12
N PHE A 878 21.72 -22.28 23.47
CA PHE A 878 22.65 -23.20 24.13
C PHE A 878 23.47 -22.50 25.22
N THR A 879 24.15 -21.40 24.87
CA THR A 879 24.99 -20.67 25.82
C THR A 879 24.18 -20.01 26.94
N ARG A 880 23.01 -19.44 26.64
CA ARG A 880 22.15 -18.81 27.65
C ARG A 880 21.59 -19.84 28.63
N PHE A 881 21.16 -21.00 28.14
CA PHE A 881 20.66 -22.07 28.99
C PHE A 881 21.77 -22.65 29.85
N LEU A 882 22.92 -22.99 29.26
CA LEU A 882 24.08 -23.49 30.02
C LEU A 882 24.55 -22.48 31.07
N ASN A 883 24.59 -21.19 30.72
CA ASN A 883 24.92 -20.12 31.66
C ASN A 883 23.98 -20.08 32.87
N LEU A 884 22.66 -20.22 32.67
CA LEU A 884 21.70 -20.27 33.78
C LEU A 884 21.95 -21.48 34.69
N GLN A 885 22.23 -22.64 34.11
CA GLN A 885 22.53 -23.87 34.86
C GLN A 885 23.83 -23.76 35.64
N LEU A 886 24.88 -23.20 35.03
CA LEU A 886 26.17 -22.97 35.67
C LEU A 886 26.05 -21.92 36.79
N MET A 887 25.25 -20.86 36.62
CA MET A 887 24.95 -19.92 37.71
C MET A 887 24.28 -20.60 38.90
N LYS A 888 23.37 -21.54 38.66
CA LYS A 888 22.75 -22.32 39.74
C LYS A 888 23.72 -23.29 40.39
N CYS A 889 24.61 -23.91 39.60
CA CYS A 889 25.70 -24.74 40.09
C CYS A 889 26.63 -23.95 41.02
N GLU A 890 27.03 -22.72 40.64
CA GLU A 890 27.91 -21.85 41.43
C GLU A 890 27.33 -21.45 42.79
N ASN A 891 26.01 -21.22 42.84
CA ASN A 891 25.32 -20.77 44.05
C ASN A 891 24.82 -21.92 44.93
N SER A 892 24.96 -23.17 44.47
CA SER A 892 24.45 -24.36 45.15
C SER A 892 25.38 -24.79 46.28
N VAL A 893 24.80 -25.21 47.41
CA VAL A 893 25.57 -25.72 48.56
C VAL A 893 26.44 -26.91 48.17
N PHE A 894 25.96 -27.78 47.27
CA PHE A 894 26.68 -28.97 46.76
C PHE A 894 27.99 -28.68 46.03
N CYS A 895 28.23 -27.41 45.66
CA CYS A 895 29.39 -26.96 44.89
C CYS A 895 30.26 -25.96 45.68
N SER A 896 30.00 -25.81 46.98
CA SER A 896 30.78 -24.97 47.90
C SER A 896 32.16 -25.57 48.17
N SER A 897 33.14 -24.72 48.51
CA SER A 897 34.49 -25.15 48.86
C SER A 897 34.53 -26.05 50.11
N GLU A 898 33.58 -25.88 51.02
CA GLU A 898 33.48 -26.64 52.28
C GLU A 898 33.18 -28.13 52.02
N LEU A 899 32.23 -28.45 51.13
CA LEU A 899 31.90 -29.84 50.80
C LEU A 899 32.94 -30.55 49.92
N VAL A 900 33.78 -29.79 49.20
CA VAL A 900 34.89 -30.36 48.42
C VAL A 900 35.92 -31.00 49.36
N GLU A 901 36.16 -30.41 50.53
CA GLU A 901 37.04 -30.96 51.56
C GLU A 901 36.42 -32.19 52.27
N GLU A 902 35.08 -32.34 52.22
CA GLU A 902 34.32 -33.46 52.77
C GLU A 902 34.13 -34.65 51.80
N GLY A 903 34.85 -34.67 50.66
CA GLY A 903 34.86 -35.81 49.73
C GLY A 903 34.02 -35.64 48.45
N PHE A 904 33.44 -34.46 48.20
CA PHE A 904 32.74 -34.14 46.93
C PHE A 904 33.70 -33.80 45.76
N GLN A 905 34.96 -34.21 45.84
CA GLN A 905 35.93 -33.95 44.78
C GLN A 905 35.46 -34.53 43.43
N GLY A 906 35.48 -33.71 42.38
CA GLY A 906 35.01 -34.05 41.05
C GLY A 906 33.50 -33.91 40.81
N PHE A 907 32.72 -33.46 41.81
CA PHE A 907 31.27 -33.31 41.68
C PHE A 907 30.87 -32.27 40.62
N LYS A 908 31.54 -31.11 40.57
CA LYS A 908 31.29 -30.10 39.53
C LYS A 908 31.51 -30.67 38.12
N ALA A 909 32.59 -31.43 37.92
CA ALA A 909 32.89 -32.06 36.63
C ALA A 909 31.82 -33.08 36.21
N PHE A 910 31.33 -33.87 37.18
CA PHE A 910 30.21 -34.80 36.98
C PHE A 910 28.94 -34.07 36.53
N VAL A 911 28.52 -33.01 37.25
CA VAL A 911 27.28 -32.28 36.94
C VAL A 911 27.36 -31.49 35.64
N ILE A 912 28.49 -30.80 35.38
CA ILE A 912 28.68 -29.97 34.18
C ILE A 912 28.48 -30.77 32.90
N LYS A 913 28.88 -32.03 32.89
CA LYS A 913 28.65 -32.94 31.77
C LYS A 913 27.17 -33.08 31.42
N PHE A 914 26.33 -33.37 32.41
CA PHE A 914 24.88 -33.48 32.23
C PHE A 914 24.25 -32.13 31.94
N MET A 915 24.77 -31.03 32.49
CA MET A 915 24.32 -29.68 32.12
C MET A 915 24.60 -29.36 30.66
N ILE A 916 25.75 -29.75 30.12
CA ILE A 916 26.06 -29.60 28.69
C ILE A 916 25.10 -30.46 27.86
N THR A 917 24.85 -31.71 28.25
CA THR A 917 23.87 -32.59 27.57
C THR A 917 22.47 -32.00 27.59
N MET A 918 21.98 -31.59 28.75
CA MET A 918 20.68 -30.92 28.91
C MET A 918 20.61 -29.63 28.07
N SER A 919 21.68 -28.84 28.04
CA SER A 919 21.73 -27.61 27.23
C SER A 919 21.65 -27.91 25.73
N LYS A 920 22.20 -29.04 25.25
CA LYS A 920 22.06 -29.46 23.86
C LYS A 920 20.59 -29.77 23.54
N ASP A 921 19.90 -30.49 24.41
CA ASP A 921 18.52 -30.90 24.19
C ASP A 921 17.58 -29.69 24.14
N PHE A 922 17.69 -28.76 25.10
CA PHE A 922 16.82 -27.57 25.17
C PHE A 922 17.18 -26.47 24.16
N ALA A 923 18.37 -26.50 23.56
CA ALA A 923 18.75 -25.53 22.53
C ALA A 923 18.23 -25.89 21.13
N LEU A 924 17.81 -27.14 20.91
CA LEU A 924 17.35 -27.64 19.62
C LEU A 924 15.83 -27.46 19.45
N PRO A 925 15.34 -26.97 18.29
CA PRO A 925 13.91 -26.92 18.00
C PRO A 925 13.23 -28.30 18.02
N SER A 926 11.96 -28.36 18.43
CA SER A 926 11.15 -29.60 18.47
C SER A 926 10.57 -30.01 17.10
N LEU A 927 10.71 -29.16 16.07
CA LEU A 927 10.27 -29.40 14.70
C LEU A 927 11.51 -29.53 13.80
N ALA A 928 11.52 -30.51 12.88
CA ALA A 928 12.48 -30.50 11.79
C ALA A 928 12.01 -29.44 10.78
N MET A 929 12.65 -28.27 10.75
CA MET A 929 12.29 -27.22 9.79
C MET A 929 12.85 -27.59 8.41
N ALA A 930 12.15 -27.27 7.31
CA ALA A 930 12.60 -27.54 5.93
C ALA A 930 14.02 -27.03 5.58
N ASP A 931 14.57 -26.15 6.42
CA ASP A 931 15.87 -25.49 6.30
C ASP A 931 17.05 -26.32 6.89
N GLU A 932 16.85 -27.63 7.07
CA GLU A 932 17.74 -28.52 7.86
C GLU A 932 18.67 -29.43 7.04
N SER A 933 18.50 -29.52 5.72
CA SER A 933 19.45 -30.16 4.81
C SER A 933 19.15 -29.78 3.37
N SER A 934 20.18 -29.42 2.59
CA SER A 934 20.08 -29.55 1.14
C SER A 934 19.81 -31.03 0.83
N PRO A 935 18.66 -31.39 0.21
CA PRO A 935 18.42 -32.77 -0.18
C PRO A 935 19.51 -33.20 -1.17
N SER A 936 19.92 -34.47 -1.11
CA SER A 936 20.77 -35.03 -2.17
C SER A 936 20.03 -34.96 -3.51
N GLU A 937 20.76 -34.94 -4.64
CA GLU A 937 20.13 -34.80 -5.96
C GLU A 937 19.12 -35.91 -6.30
N GLU A 938 19.22 -37.05 -5.61
CA GLU A 938 18.34 -38.21 -5.77
C GLU A 938 17.00 -38.08 -5.02
N GLU A 939 16.88 -37.16 -4.05
CA GLU A 939 15.67 -36.97 -3.21
C GLU A 939 14.67 -35.94 -3.79
N LYS A 940 14.96 -35.38 -4.97
CA LYS A 940 14.24 -34.22 -5.57
C LYS A 940 12.92 -34.55 -6.28
N MET A 941 12.46 -35.80 -6.31
CA MET A 941 11.32 -36.22 -7.16
C MET A 941 10.00 -36.55 -6.44
N ASP A 942 9.89 -36.37 -5.13
CA ASP A 942 8.65 -36.71 -4.38
C ASP A 942 7.92 -35.48 -3.81
N GLU A 943 6.62 -35.37 -4.07
CA GLU A 943 5.70 -34.34 -3.52
C GLU A 943 5.65 -34.36 -1.97
N ASP A 944 6.04 -35.48 -1.34
CA ASP A 944 6.13 -35.66 0.11
C ASP A 944 7.31 -34.92 0.78
N SER A 945 8.18 -34.25 0.01
CA SER A 945 9.34 -33.52 0.54
C SER A 945 8.97 -32.25 1.34
N VAL A 946 7.87 -31.57 1.00
CA VAL A 946 7.43 -30.34 1.69
C VAL A 946 6.92 -30.63 3.09
N LEU A 947 6.17 -31.73 3.28
CA LEU A 947 5.64 -32.13 4.58
C LEU A 947 6.72 -32.66 5.53
N ARG A 948 7.84 -33.20 5.01
CA ARG A 948 8.99 -33.62 5.83
C ARG A 948 9.65 -32.46 6.57
N GLY A 949 9.62 -31.25 6.00
CA GLY A 949 10.12 -30.01 6.63
C GLY A 949 9.21 -29.41 7.70
N TYR A 950 8.11 -30.09 8.04
CA TYR A 950 7.20 -29.76 9.14
C TYR A 950 6.91 -30.98 10.03
N GLN A 951 7.66 -32.07 9.88
CA GLN A 951 7.51 -33.24 10.75
C GLN A 951 8.00 -32.91 12.17
N LEU A 952 7.09 -33.03 13.14
CA LEU A 952 7.41 -33.06 14.57
C LEU A 952 8.53 -34.07 14.82
N ARG A 953 9.60 -33.66 15.53
CA ARG A 953 10.50 -34.63 16.16
C ARG A 953 9.69 -35.39 17.21
N ARG A 954 9.05 -36.49 16.81
CA ARG A 954 8.53 -37.51 17.74
C ARG A 954 9.66 -38.21 18.53
N LYS A 955 10.92 -37.85 18.28
CA LYS A 955 12.10 -38.39 18.97
C LYS A 955 12.26 -37.87 20.40
N TRP A 956 11.77 -36.67 20.75
CA TRP A 956 11.94 -36.16 22.11
C TRP A 956 11.30 -37.11 23.14
N GLU A 957 10.04 -37.49 22.96
CA GLU A 957 9.35 -38.42 23.87
C GLU A 957 9.95 -39.84 23.91
N GLN A 958 10.80 -40.20 22.93
CA GLN A 958 11.37 -41.54 22.77
C GLN A 958 12.87 -41.62 23.12
N GLU A 959 13.53 -40.48 23.31
CA GLU A 959 14.94 -40.39 23.71
C GLU A 959 15.06 -40.29 25.24
N SER A 960 16.21 -40.71 25.78
CA SER A 960 16.50 -40.63 27.22
C SER A 960 17.00 -39.23 27.59
N HIS A 961 16.49 -38.70 28.71
CA HIS A 961 16.74 -37.33 29.16
C HIS A 961 17.47 -37.28 30.49
N PRO A 962 18.80 -37.52 30.53
CA PRO A 962 19.54 -37.59 31.77
C PRO A 962 19.84 -36.17 32.32
N TYR A 963 18.92 -35.62 33.10
CA TYR A 963 19.00 -34.24 33.58
C TYR A 963 19.34 -34.14 35.06
N ILE A 964 20.15 -33.15 35.40
CA ILE A 964 20.44 -32.74 36.79
C ILE A 964 20.01 -31.29 36.91
N ILE A 965 19.07 -31.01 37.82
CA ILE A 965 18.50 -29.68 38.02
C ILE A 965 18.76 -29.22 39.45
N PHE A 966 19.34 -28.03 39.61
CA PHE A 966 19.41 -27.35 40.91
C PHE A 966 18.17 -26.48 41.09
N HIS A 967 17.52 -26.60 42.25
CA HIS A 967 16.32 -25.83 42.54
C HIS A 967 16.64 -24.38 42.91
N ALA A 968 15.60 -23.53 42.95
CA ALA A 968 15.75 -22.12 43.26
C ALA A 968 16.22 -21.85 44.70
N ASP A 969 16.03 -22.81 45.61
CA ASP A 969 16.42 -22.71 47.01
C ASP A 969 17.93 -22.82 47.24
N ASN A 970 18.72 -23.21 46.23
CA ASN A 970 20.17 -23.47 46.29
C ASN A 970 20.62 -24.61 47.24
N HIS A 971 19.69 -25.31 47.88
CA HIS A 971 19.96 -26.36 48.86
C HIS A 971 19.48 -27.75 48.40
N SER A 972 18.72 -27.82 47.30
CA SER A 972 18.23 -29.08 46.73
C SER A 972 18.61 -29.25 45.26
N MET A 973 18.65 -30.51 44.83
CA MET A 973 18.81 -30.89 43.42
C MET A 973 18.05 -32.17 43.10
N GLU A 974 17.70 -32.35 41.82
CA GLU A 974 16.93 -33.48 41.31
C GLU A 974 17.61 -34.11 40.10
N PHE A 975 17.56 -35.45 40.04
CA PHE A 975 18.06 -36.27 38.94
C PHE A 975 16.86 -36.84 38.21
N LEU A 976 16.72 -36.51 36.92
CA LEU A 976 15.59 -36.90 36.09
C LEU A 976 16.05 -37.77 34.93
N GLY A 977 15.29 -38.81 34.62
CA GLY A 977 15.47 -39.65 33.42
C GLY A 977 16.61 -40.67 33.46
N PHE A 978 17.45 -40.69 34.51
CA PHE A 978 18.53 -41.68 34.63
C PHE A 978 18.85 -42.09 36.07
N HIS A 979 19.54 -43.22 36.19
CA HIS A 979 20.10 -43.75 37.43
C HIS A 979 21.60 -44.02 37.25
N ILE A 980 22.34 -44.05 38.35
CA ILE A 980 23.73 -44.47 38.38
C ILE A 980 23.82 -45.90 38.87
N SER A 981 24.30 -46.79 37.99
CA SER A 981 24.47 -48.21 38.27
C SER A 981 25.66 -48.47 39.21
N ARG A 982 25.73 -49.68 39.79
CA ARG A 982 26.90 -50.12 40.58
C ARG A 982 28.18 -50.25 39.75
N SER A 983 28.08 -50.31 38.43
CA SER A 983 29.23 -50.24 37.51
C SER A 983 29.72 -48.81 37.26
N LEU A 984 29.15 -47.82 37.96
CA LEU A 984 29.42 -46.38 37.82
C LEU A 984 28.98 -45.81 36.46
N ASP A 985 28.03 -46.46 35.80
CA ASP A 985 27.47 -46.03 34.51
C ASP A 985 26.15 -45.27 34.72
N ALA A 986 25.86 -44.28 33.88
CA ALA A 986 24.54 -43.67 33.78
C ALA A 986 23.64 -44.57 32.92
N VAL A 987 22.53 -45.03 33.47
CA VAL A 987 21.54 -45.88 32.80
C VAL A 987 20.18 -45.18 32.76
N ASP A 988 19.42 -45.37 31.69
CA ASP A 988 18.08 -44.84 31.56
C ASP A 988 17.17 -45.40 32.67
N ALA A 989 16.37 -44.53 33.30
CA ALA A 989 15.55 -44.93 34.45
C ALA A 989 14.52 -46.02 34.09
N HIS A 990 14.01 -46.02 32.84
CA HIS A 990 12.95 -46.93 32.41
C HIS A 990 13.49 -48.17 31.68
N SER A 991 14.29 -47.97 30.64
CA SER A 991 14.82 -49.01 29.75
C SER A 991 16.06 -49.69 30.29
N GLN A 992 16.73 -49.12 31.30
CA GLN A 992 18.01 -49.57 31.84
C GLN A 992 19.14 -49.62 30.78
N ALA A 993 18.94 -48.98 29.63
CA ALA A 993 19.97 -48.84 28.61
C ALA A 993 21.11 -47.97 29.14
N VAL A 994 22.35 -48.37 28.85
CA VAL A 994 23.54 -47.58 29.25
C VAL A 994 23.58 -46.31 28.40
N LEU A 995 23.32 -45.17 29.04
CA LEU A 995 23.41 -43.84 28.45
C LEU A 995 24.87 -43.41 28.36
N GLU A 996 25.63 -43.66 29.44
CA GLU A 996 27.04 -43.32 29.46
C GLU A 996 27.86 -44.16 30.44
N LYS A 997 29.05 -44.58 30.01
CA LYS A 997 29.92 -45.44 30.80
C LYS A 997 30.83 -44.64 31.73
N LYS A 998 31.05 -45.15 32.95
CA LYS A 998 31.99 -44.60 33.95
C LYS A 998 31.83 -43.09 34.16
N VAL A 999 30.61 -42.66 34.47
CA VAL A 999 30.26 -41.24 34.54
C VAL A 999 30.74 -40.57 35.83
N ILE A 1000 30.92 -41.35 36.90
CA ILE A 1000 31.26 -40.86 38.24
C ILE A 1000 32.44 -41.63 38.84
N ALA A 1001 33.27 -40.97 39.64
CA ALA A 1001 34.32 -41.63 40.41
C ALA A 1001 33.72 -42.46 41.54
N ARG A 1002 34.40 -43.56 41.92
CA ARG A 1002 33.91 -44.46 42.97
C ARG A 1002 33.77 -43.76 44.32
N ASP A 1003 34.72 -42.92 44.66
CA ASP A 1003 34.75 -42.20 45.95
C ASP A 1003 33.60 -41.18 46.03
N LEU A 1004 33.34 -40.46 44.92
CA LEU A 1004 32.21 -39.55 44.81
C LEU A 1004 30.87 -40.29 44.87
N TYR A 1005 30.74 -41.44 44.22
CA TYR A 1005 29.52 -42.27 44.29
C TYR A 1005 29.19 -42.70 45.73
N LEU A 1006 30.20 -43.22 46.46
CA LEU A 1006 30.03 -43.63 47.86
C LEU A 1006 29.67 -42.43 48.76
N THR A 1007 30.25 -41.27 48.48
CA THR A 1007 29.96 -40.03 49.21
C THR A 1007 28.52 -39.55 48.96
N LEU A 1008 28.05 -39.54 47.71
CA LEU A 1008 26.66 -39.21 47.39
C LEU A 1008 25.67 -40.19 48.02
N GLU A 1009 25.99 -41.48 48.05
CA GLU A 1009 25.17 -42.52 48.71
C GLU A 1009 25.12 -42.32 50.24
N ALA A 1010 26.27 -42.07 50.87
CA ALA A 1010 26.36 -41.81 52.31
C ALA A 1010 25.59 -40.55 52.73
N GLN A 1011 25.63 -39.50 51.91
CA GLN A 1011 24.92 -38.23 52.13
C GLN A 1011 23.44 -38.30 51.72
N LYS A 1012 22.93 -39.47 51.32
CA LYS A 1012 21.54 -39.71 50.91
C LYS A 1012 21.04 -38.75 49.82
N VAL A 1013 21.94 -38.38 48.90
CA VAL A 1013 21.59 -37.56 47.75
C VAL A 1013 20.60 -38.35 46.87
N PRO A 1014 19.50 -37.74 46.40
CA PRO A 1014 18.43 -38.45 45.71
C PRO A 1014 18.75 -38.78 44.23
N PHE A 1015 19.94 -39.30 43.92
CA PHE A 1015 20.40 -39.54 42.54
C PHE A 1015 19.85 -40.82 41.88
N ASN A 1016 19.18 -41.69 42.65
CA ASN A 1016 18.51 -42.92 42.19
C ASN A 1016 17.07 -43.02 42.73
N LYS A 1017 16.38 -41.88 42.91
CA LYS A 1017 14.96 -41.90 43.31
C LYS A 1017 14.12 -42.55 42.20
N LYS A 1018 13.32 -43.55 42.57
CA LYS A 1018 12.34 -44.20 41.70
C LYS A 1018 11.18 -43.29 41.35
#